data_AF-A0A8I0A5K7-F1
#
_entry.id   AF-A0A8I0A5K7-F1
#
_cell.length_a   1.000
_cell.length_b   1.000
_cell.length_c   1.000
_cell.angle_alpha   90.00
_cell.angle_beta   90.00
_cell.angle_gamma   90.00
#
_symmetry.space_group_name_H-M   'P 1'
#
loop_
_entity.id
_entity.type
_entity.pdbx_description
1 polymer ?
#
loop_
_entity_poly.entity_id
_entity_poly.type
_entity_poly.pdbx_seq_one_letter_code
_entity_poly.pdbx_strand_id
1 'polypeptide(L)'
;MRKQYINYPLNLPVNISYYNIHNYPTHWHSSTEIIYVLEGTINISIDTDSFILKENEVEIINPDECHSFSSESDNKVLIFQIDPDFFEKYYKDIRNVFFYTNSNDEEDQSGEKYDELKSLLCKILCEFVQTLDDFDEQIEDILINLLYHLINNFHYLTTDKEELKEKSEQLDRYHRISKYIFNNYNNNITLQEIAKKEFLSPHYLSHEIKYATGHSFTHLINLTRIEESIKLLLDTSMSITEISEEIGFSHVRYYNKNFKLYFGCTPLQYRKKYYLNEKDFDNSKNVTSLDLNNALNLLSYNLENYDRFNFENKLWNIHINMNESLNIFDNNFKDILNLGEAFDLLIEDNKDILEEVQEEIHFTYGRLEKMFHNDMGVFIDSDFYNWNRAKSVLEFLYDIDIKPLIVIDNLTFTTEKYRNVLKSFIEYFSALDFSPIEHLKFQFSSTINKEIKNNLLDFLNSEFNFEILDNDFIIENTLNQIYDTSYMLPYIIHSTIFKKDNLSFLRNFDVLEKATNITNEVFIGASGIVNDMGIRKPSYYAFYLLSKLADEIVSIDDGCIVTKSDDLCAILLYCHNNDIDSLAKYDTIYKNGILKKSFKKKYSLNIANLKSSTRIITYTIDESTGSSYNYWLSMGSPKRLNKEEKEILHKASYPKIEFKYSKKNSVLNIITELNGYGAKLIILRNIK
;
A
#
# COMPACT_ATOMS: atom_id res chain seq x y z
N MET A 1 23.89 -12.06 34.28
CA MET A 1 23.06 -13.01 33.52
C MET A 1 22.16 -13.76 34.46
N ARG A 2 20.89 -13.93 34.09
CA ARG A 2 19.88 -14.66 34.87
C ARG A 2 18.94 -15.41 33.93
N LYS A 3 18.58 -16.64 34.25
CA LYS A 3 17.47 -17.34 33.59
C LYS A 3 16.14 -16.64 33.89
N GLN A 4 15.39 -16.30 32.85
CA GLN A 4 14.01 -15.82 32.95
C GLN A 4 13.03 -16.92 32.59
N TYR A 5 11.89 -16.91 33.28
CA TYR A 5 10.75 -17.76 32.98
C TYR A 5 9.68 -16.89 32.33
N ILE A 6 9.39 -17.16 31.06
CA ILE A 6 8.36 -16.43 30.34
C ILE A 6 6.99 -16.97 30.75
N ASN A 7 6.13 -16.07 31.21
CA ASN A 7 4.74 -16.40 31.49
C ASN A 7 3.92 -16.05 30.27
N TYR A 8 3.33 -17.05 29.65
CA TYR A 8 2.37 -16.85 28.58
C TYR A 8 0.98 -16.54 29.16
N PRO A 9 0.21 -15.61 28.56
CA PRO A 9 -1.18 -15.39 28.93
C PRO A 9 -1.98 -16.70 28.86
N LEU A 10 -2.95 -16.88 29.75
CA LEU A 10 -3.81 -18.08 29.77
C LEU A 10 -4.39 -18.34 28.37
N ASN A 11 -4.05 -19.50 27.80
CA ASN A 11 -4.47 -20.02 26.49
C ASN A 11 -3.75 -19.49 25.24
N LEU A 12 -2.68 -18.71 25.36
CA LEU A 12 -1.88 -18.29 24.19
C LEU A 12 -0.47 -18.86 24.22
N PRO A 13 0.07 -19.38 23.11
CA PRO A 13 1.46 -19.81 22.99
C PRO A 13 2.43 -18.65 22.68
N VAL A 14 2.03 -17.39 22.92
CA VAL A 14 2.83 -16.19 22.67
C VAL A 14 2.57 -15.12 23.73
N ASN A 15 3.63 -14.43 24.14
CA ASN A 15 3.59 -13.22 24.95
C ASN A 15 4.16 -12.05 24.14
N ILE A 16 3.53 -10.87 24.23
CA ILE A 16 3.95 -9.68 23.49
C ILE A 16 4.17 -8.54 24.49
N SER A 17 5.30 -7.87 24.37
CA SER A 17 5.61 -6.69 25.18
C SER A 17 6.04 -5.53 24.30
N TYR A 18 5.76 -4.30 24.74
CA TYR A 18 6.17 -3.07 24.07
C TYR A 18 6.90 -2.16 25.05
N TYR A 19 8.12 -1.77 24.70
CA TYR A 19 9.04 -1.11 25.62
C TYR A 19 9.82 0.05 24.98
N ASN A 20 10.19 1.02 25.81
CA ASN A 20 11.36 1.86 25.61
C ASN A 20 12.51 1.32 26.49
N ILE A 21 13.62 0.92 25.88
CA ILE A 21 14.71 0.16 26.53
C ILE A 21 16.00 0.98 26.53
N HIS A 22 16.47 1.40 27.71
CA HIS A 22 17.84 1.92 27.85
C HIS A 22 18.83 0.84 28.23
N ASN A 23 18.42 -0.07 29.12
CA ASN A 23 19.25 -1.20 29.54
C ASN A 23 18.38 -2.39 29.96
N TYR A 24 18.57 -3.51 29.29
CA TYR A 24 18.06 -4.81 29.69
C TYR A 24 19.28 -5.73 29.93
N PRO A 25 19.61 -6.04 31.19
CA PRO A 25 20.81 -6.80 31.51
C PRO A 25 20.81 -8.19 30.87
N THR A 26 21.99 -8.78 30.70
CA THR A 26 22.14 -10.12 30.09
C THR A 26 21.23 -11.14 30.76
N HIS A 27 20.51 -11.92 29.97
CA HIS A 27 19.59 -12.95 30.44
C HIS A 27 19.41 -14.01 29.34
N TRP A 28 18.67 -15.07 29.65
CA TRP A 28 18.28 -16.09 28.69
C TRP A 28 16.97 -16.73 29.14
N HIS A 29 16.26 -17.34 28.21
CA HIS A 29 15.02 -18.05 28.43
C HIS A 29 14.82 -19.11 27.34
N SER A 30 13.90 -20.04 27.58
CA SER A 30 13.62 -21.12 26.64
C SER A 30 12.67 -20.74 25.51
N SER A 31 12.17 -19.50 25.42
CA SER A 31 11.29 -19.07 24.32
C SER A 31 12.08 -18.69 23.07
N THR A 32 11.47 -18.90 21.90
CA THR A 32 11.91 -18.21 20.68
C THR A 32 11.47 -16.76 20.79
N GLU A 33 12.40 -15.82 20.75
CA GLU A 33 12.10 -14.39 20.89
C GLU A 33 12.35 -13.66 19.57
N ILE A 34 11.42 -12.78 19.17
CA ILE A 34 11.56 -11.94 17.99
C ILE A 34 11.39 -10.48 18.42
N ILE A 35 12.37 -9.66 18.07
CA ILE A 35 12.42 -8.23 18.40
C ILE A 35 12.10 -7.44 17.14
N TYR A 36 11.28 -6.41 17.27
CA TYR A 36 10.93 -5.52 16.17
C TYR A 36 11.01 -4.06 16.62
N VAL A 37 11.92 -3.29 16.00
CA VAL A 37 12.13 -1.87 16.32
C VAL A 37 11.18 -1.00 15.51
N LEU A 38 10.25 -0.32 16.19
CA LEU A 38 9.27 0.57 15.56
C LEU A 38 9.75 2.02 15.45
N GLU A 39 10.62 2.46 16.35
CA GLU A 39 11.21 3.80 16.34
C GLU A 39 12.56 3.78 17.07
N GLY A 40 13.56 4.47 16.50
CA GLY A 40 14.89 4.59 17.10
C GLY A 40 15.81 3.41 16.78
N THR A 41 16.81 3.20 17.63
CA THR A 41 17.82 2.14 17.48
C THR A 41 18.09 1.43 18.80
N ILE A 42 18.50 0.16 18.72
CA ILE A 42 18.85 -0.65 19.89
C ILE A 42 20.10 -1.50 19.62
N ASN A 43 21.03 -1.52 20.57
CA ASN A 43 22.18 -2.39 20.54
C ASN A 43 21.80 -3.73 21.17
N ILE A 44 22.02 -4.81 20.44
CA ILE A 44 21.75 -6.17 20.88
C ILE A 44 23.09 -6.89 21.00
N SER A 45 23.27 -7.61 22.11
CA SER A 45 24.37 -8.57 22.27
C SER A 45 23.76 -9.95 22.45
N ILE A 46 24.15 -10.91 21.61
CA ILE A 46 23.75 -12.32 21.68
C ILE A 46 25.02 -13.15 21.78
N ASP A 47 25.16 -13.91 22.86
CA ASP A 47 26.34 -14.68 23.25
C ASP A 47 27.66 -13.91 23.12
N THR A 48 28.41 -14.09 22.03
CA THR A 48 29.69 -13.40 21.77
C THR A 48 29.58 -12.23 20.79
N ASP A 49 28.46 -12.12 20.07
CA ASP A 49 28.26 -11.16 19.00
C ASP A 49 27.49 -9.92 19.48
N SER A 50 27.66 -8.80 18.80
CA SER A 50 26.97 -7.55 19.12
C SER A 50 26.78 -6.71 17.86
N PHE A 51 25.56 -6.21 17.68
CA PHE A 51 25.14 -5.46 16.50
C PHE A 51 24.06 -4.44 16.87
N ILE A 52 23.72 -3.57 15.91
CA ILE A 52 22.76 -2.47 16.11
C ILE A 52 21.55 -2.72 15.21
N LEU A 53 20.37 -2.82 15.81
CA LEU A 53 19.11 -2.79 15.08
C LEU A 53 18.59 -1.37 14.92
N LYS A 54 18.12 -1.05 13.72
CA LYS A 54 17.50 0.22 13.35
C LYS A 54 15.99 0.09 13.22
N GLU A 55 15.34 1.23 13.06
CA GLU A 55 13.91 1.31 12.78
C GLU A 55 13.51 0.42 11.61
N ASN A 56 12.41 -0.31 11.79
CA ASN A 56 11.84 -1.28 10.86
C ASN A 56 12.65 -2.58 10.64
N GLU A 57 13.70 -2.82 11.43
CA GLU A 57 14.47 -4.08 11.45
C GLU A 57 13.99 -5.02 12.55
N VAL A 58 14.21 -6.32 12.34
CA VAL A 58 13.84 -7.42 13.23
C VAL A 58 15.02 -8.32 13.55
N GLU A 59 15.04 -8.89 14.75
CA GLU A 59 16.04 -9.90 15.16
C GLU A 59 15.34 -11.13 15.73
N ILE A 60 15.88 -12.31 15.45
CA ILE A 60 15.40 -13.57 16.04
C ILE A 60 16.45 -14.06 17.03
N ILE A 61 16.02 -14.31 18.26
CA ILE A 61 16.83 -14.87 19.34
C ILE A 61 16.32 -16.30 19.58
N ASN A 62 17.22 -17.28 19.43
CA ASN A 62 16.87 -18.69 19.56
C ASN A 62 16.72 -19.09 21.03
N PRO A 63 15.98 -20.18 21.31
CA PRO A 63 15.87 -20.72 22.66
C PRO A 63 17.23 -20.93 23.33
N ASP A 64 17.32 -20.48 24.57
CA ASP A 64 18.49 -20.59 25.43
C ASP A 64 19.75 -19.82 24.98
N GLU A 65 19.65 -18.91 24.01
CA GLU A 65 20.71 -17.93 23.69
C GLU A 65 20.78 -16.81 24.73
N CYS A 66 21.99 -16.44 25.15
CA CYS A 66 22.19 -15.42 26.17
C CYS A 66 22.22 -14.05 25.52
N HIS A 67 21.34 -13.13 25.93
CA HIS A 67 21.25 -11.83 25.25
C HIS A 67 20.99 -10.66 26.20
N SER A 68 21.36 -9.45 25.75
CA SER A 68 21.11 -8.18 26.42
C SER A 68 20.79 -7.07 25.44
N PHE A 69 20.08 -6.05 25.92
CA PHE A 69 19.70 -4.88 25.14
C PHE A 69 20.23 -3.60 25.78
N SER A 70 20.71 -2.67 24.97
CA SER A 70 21.09 -1.34 25.46
C SER A 70 20.84 -0.27 24.39
N SER A 71 20.49 0.95 24.83
CA SER A 71 20.38 2.09 23.92
C SER A 71 20.69 3.39 24.64
N GLU A 72 21.35 4.31 23.93
CA GLU A 72 21.67 5.66 24.43
C GLU A 72 20.52 6.64 24.22
N SER A 73 19.57 6.32 23.34
CA SER A 73 18.42 7.16 22.99
C SER A 73 17.09 6.44 23.27
N ASP A 74 16.01 7.22 23.31
CA ASP A 74 14.65 6.66 23.35
C ASP A 74 14.40 5.77 22.13
N ASN A 75 13.69 4.67 22.36
CA ASN A 75 13.30 3.71 21.34
C ASN A 75 11.92 3.15 21.64
N LYS A 76 11.34 2.50 20.64
CA LYS A 76 10.05 1.81 20.75
C LYS A 76 10.18 0.42 20.14
N VAL A 77 10.22 -0.59 20.99
CA VAL A 77 10.56 -1.96 20.58
C VAL A 77 9.47 -2.93 21.00
N LEU A 78 8.97 -3.71 20.05
CA LEU A 78 8.11 -4.86 20.29
C LEU A 78 8.97 -6.11 20.51
N ILE A 79 8.57 -6.91 21.49
CA ILE A 79 9.20 -8.19 21.80
C ILE A 79 8.11 -9.26 21.78
N PHE A 80 8.26 -10.25 20.90
CA PHE A 80 7.40 -11.41 20.77
C PHE A 80 8.11 -12.63 21.34
N GLN A 81 7.60 -13.21 22.42
CA GLN A 81 8.13 -14.41 23.02
C GLN A 81 7.18 -15.57 22.73
N ILE A 82 7.63 -16.54 21.95
CA ILE A 82 6.81 -17.66 21.46
C ILE A 82 7.22 -18.94 22.18
N ASP A 83 6.23 -19.74 22.57
CA ASP A 83 6.44 -21.04 23.21
C ASP A 83 6.92 -22.09 22.20
N PRO A 84 8.14 -22.63 22.32
CA PRO A 84 8.61 -23.68 21.42
C PRO A 84 7.82 -24.99 21.59
N ASP A 85 7.19 -25.24 22.74
CA ASP A 85 6.33 -26.42 22.93
C ASP A 85 5.11 -26.37 21.99
N PHE A 86 4.64 -25.17 21.63
CA PHE A 86 3.61 -25.03 20.61
C PHE A 86 4.13 -25.45 19.23
N PHE A 87 5.30 -24.97 18.82
CA PHE A 87 5.89 -25.35 17.54
C PHE A 87 6.24 -26.84 17.45
N GLU A 88 6.62 -27.47 18.57
CA GLU A 88 6.95 -28.90 18.61
C GLU A 88 5.78 -29.81 18.21
N LYS A 89 4.54 -29.33 18.36
CA LYS A 89 3.33 -30.03 17.87
C LYS A 89 3.30 -30.17 16.35
N TYR A 90 3.88 -29.22 15.62
CA TYR A 90 3.83 -29.13 14.15
C TYR A 90 5.15 -29.51 13.48
N TYR A 91 6.28 -29.22 14.14
CA TYR A 91 7.61 -29.55 13.67
C TYR A 91 8.40 -30.24 14.78
N LYS A 92 8.55 -31.57 14.67
CA LYS A 92 9.35 -32.35 15.62
C LYS A 92 10.78 -31.83 15.63
N ASP A 93 11.37 -31.73 16.82
CA ASP A 93 12.74 -31.25 17.04
C ASP A 93 12.98 -29.75 16.83
N ILE A 94 11.95 -28.91 16.78
CA ILE A 94 12.08 -27.45 16.59
C ILE A 94 13.10 -26.78 17.53
N ARG A 95 13.25 -27.28 18.76
CA ARG A 95 14.24 -26.80 19.73
C ARG A 95 15.71 -26.91 19.29
N ASN A 96 16.00 -27.68 18.23
CA ASN A 96 17.34 -27.81 17.66
C ASN A 96 17.49 -27.06 16.32
N VAL A 97 16.46 -26.32 15.91
CA VAL A 97 16.46 -25.49 14.69
C VAL A 97 16.83 -24.07 15.10
N PHE A 98 17.85 -23.53 14.45
CA PHE A 98 18.33 -22.17 14.69
C PHE A 98 17.96 -21.26 13.52
N PHE A 99 17.34 -20.13 13.85
CA PHE A 99 16.97 -19.09 12.90
C PHE A 99 17.95 -17.93 13.02
N TYR A 100 18.34 -17.36 11.89
CA TYR A 100 19.26 -16.24 11.80
C TYR A 100 18.73 -15.19 10.84
N THR A 101 18.88 -13.93 11.24
CA THR A 101 18.66 -12.77 10.39
C THR A 101 20.02 -12.27 9.86
N ASN A 102 20.00 -11.34 8.91
CA ASN A 102 21.21 -10.74 8.35
C ASN A 102 21.68 -9.51 9.14
N SER A 103 21.38 -9.40 10.43
CA SER A 103 21.68 -8.19 11.24
C SER A 103 23.18 -7.92 11.45
N ASN A 104 24.05 -8.86 11.07
CA ASN A 104 25.50 -8.68 11.06
C ASN A 104 26.05 -8.22 9.70
N ASP A 105 25.22 -8.15 8.65
CA ASP A 105 25.62 -7.74 7.30
C ASP A 105 25.29 -6.26 7.05
N GLU A 106 26.04 -5.59 6.17
CA GLU A 106 25.71 -4.22 5.72
C GLU A 106 24.45 -4.17 4.80
N GLU A 107 23.78 -5.30 4.60
CA GLU A 107 22.59 -5.43 3.75
C GLU A 107 21.32 -5.01 4.50
N ASP A 108 20.48 -4.23 3.83
CA ASP A 108 19.19 -3.78 4.35
C ASP A 108 18.23 -4.97 4.53
N GLN A 109 17.48 -5.02 5.64
CA GLN A 109 16.43 -6.03 5.90
C GLN A 109 15.16 -5.76 5.05
N SER A 110 15.38 -5.69 3.74
CA SER A 110 14.39 -5.42 2.71
C SER A 110 14.10 -6.70 1.91
N GLY A 111 12.87 -6.80 1.38
CA GLY A 111 12.46 -7.88 0.49
C GLY A 111 11.42 -8.84 1.08
N GLU A 112 10.88 -9.69 0.20
CA GLU A 112 9.66 -10.48 0.43
C GLU A 112 9.71 -11.32 1.72
N LYS A 113 10.88 -11.90 2.06
CA LYS A 113 11.02 -12.69 3.29
C LYS A 113 10.87 -11.86 4.57
N TYR A 114 11.39 -10.64 4.61
CA TYR A 114 11.28 -9.77 5.79
C TYR A 114 9.91 -9.08 5.84
N ASP A 115 9.35 -8.72 4.69
CA ASP A 115 8.02 -8.13 4.60
C ASP A 115 6.94 -9.09 5.12
N GLU A 116 7.02 -10.37 4.74
CA GLU A 116 6.08 -11.39 5.25
C GLU A 116 6.28 -11.67 6.74
N LEU A 117 7.53 -11.70 7.23
CA LEU A 117 7.82 -11.84 8.66
C LEU A 117 7.16 -10.69 9.46
N LYS A 118 7.41 -9.44 9.05
CA LYS A 118 6.81 -8.25 9.68
C LYS A 118 5.29 -8.27 9.61
N SER A 119 4.71 -8.69 8.48
CA SER A 119 3.26 -8.88 8.30
C SER A 119 2.67 -9.87 9.31
N LEU A 120 3.28 -11.04 9.48
CA LEU A 120 2.85 -12.06 10.43
C LEU A 120 2.92 -11.56 11.89
N LEU A 121 4.01 -10.87 12.26
CA LEU A 121 4.15 -10.26 13.58
C LEU A 121 3.07 -9.20 13.85
N CYS A 122 2.76 -8.36 12.87
CA CYS A 122 1.69 -7.37 12.98
C CYS A 122 0.33 -8.04 13.21
N LYS A 123 0.02 -9.12 12.49
CA LYS A 123 -1.24 -9.87 12.65
C LYS A 123 -1.34 -10.52 14.04
N ILE A 124 -0.26 -11.09 14.55
CA ILE A 124 -0.20 -11.63 15.92
C ILE A 124 -0.48 -10.52 16.94
N LEU A 125 0.18 -9.35 16.81
CA LEU A 125 -0.08 -8.19 17.66
C LEU A 125 -1.55 -7.75 17.59
N CYS A 126 -2.13 -7.72 16.38
CA CYS A 126 -3.52 -7.36 16.16
C CYS A 126 -4.48 -8.26 16.94
N GLU A 127 -4.40 -9.57 16.74
CA GLU A 127 -5.27 -10.53 17.44
C GLU A 127 -5.06 -10.48 18.95
N PHE A 128 -3.80 -10.32 19.39
CA PHE A 128 -3.45 -10.24 20.80
C PHE A 128 -4.04 -9.01 21.50
N VAL A 129 -4.09 -7.86 20.81
CA VAL A 129 -4.60 -6.59 21.37
C VAL A 129 -6.12 -6.49 21.25
N GLN A 130 -6.69 -6.91 20.12
CA GLN A 130 -8.12 -6.72 19.83
C GLN A 130 -9.02 -7.80 20.42
N THR A 131 -8.49 -9.01 20.64
CA THR A 131 -9.17 -10.12 21.31
C THR A 131 -10.60 -10.35 20.78
N LEU A 132 -10.73 -10.47 19.45
CA LEU A 132 -12.00 -10.80 18.77
C LEU A 132 -12.43 -12.24 19.07
N ASP A 133 -13.62 -12.66 18.63
CA ASP A 133 -14.04 -14.06 18.75
C ASP A 133 -13.03 -15.00 18.06
N ASP A 134 -12.69 -16.11 18.72
CA ASP A 134 -11.70 -17.11 18.27
C ASP A 134 -10.29 -16.53 18.03
N PHE A 135 -9.90 -15.44 18.71
CA PHE A 135 -8.58 -14.82 18.57
C PHE A 135 -7.42 -15.76 18.91
N ASP A 136 -7.63 -16.67 19.86
CA ASP A 136 -6.67 -17.69 20.26
C ASP A 136 -6.42 -18.69 19.12
N GLU A 137 -7.47 -19.20 18.48
CA GLU A 137 -7.35 -20.07 17.30
C GLU A 137 -6.62 -19.36 16.14
N GLN A 138 -6.90 -18.07 15.92
CA GLN A 138 -6.22 -17.31 14.87
C GLN A 138 -4.76 -17.02 15.17
N ILE A 139 -4.41 -16.73 16.43
CA ILE A 139 -3.01 -16.61 16.84
C ILE A 139 -2.29 -17.93 16.58
N GLU A 140 -2.89 -19.08 16.91
CA GLU A 140 -2.30 -20.39 16.62
C GLU A 140 -2.07 -20.57 15.10
N ASP A 141 -3.06 -20.29 14.26
CA ASP A 141 -2.92 -20.38 12.79
C ASP A 141 -1.82 -19.46 12.24
N ILE A 142 -1.74 -18.22 12.72
CA ILE A 142 -0.69 -17.28 12.28
C ILE A 142 0.68 -17.75 12.77
N LEU A 143 0.79 -18.29 13.98
CA LEU A 143 2.04 -18.84 14.50
C LEU A 143 2.51 -20.08 13.72
N ILE A 144 1.59 -20.91 13.23
CA ILE A 144 1.93 -22.01 12.32
C ILE A 144 2.52 -21.46 11.01
N ASN A 145 1.90 -20.44 10.44
CA ASN A 145 2.43 -19.78 9.23
C ASN A 145 3.79 -19.14 9.49
N LEU A 146 3.96 -18.48 10.64
CA LEU A 146 5.24 -17.94 11.09
C LEU A 146 6.30 -19.03 11.20
N LEU A 147 5.98 -20.17 11.82
CA LEU A 147 6.90 -21.30 11.93
C LEU A 147 7.42 -21.75 10.55
N TYR A 148 6.52 -22.00 9.60
CA TYR A 148 6.93 -22.43 8.26
C TYR A 148 7.71 -21.34 7.52
N HIS A 149 7.36 -20.07 7.71
CA HIS A 149 8.09 -18.95 7.14
C HIS A 149 9.53 -18.87 7.66
N LEU A 150 9.71 -19.03 8.98
CA LEU A 150 11.01 -19.09 9.64
C LEU A 150 11.85 -20.26 9.11
N ILE A 151 11.27 -21.45 8.99
CA ILE A 151 11.95 -22.64 8.47
C ILE A 151 12.42 -22.44 7.03
N ASN A 152 11.61 -21.83 6.18
CA ASN A 152 11.91 -21.71 4.75
C ASN A 152 12.87 -20.56 4.41
N ASN A 153 12.92 -19.51 5.23
CA ASN A 153 13.61 -18.27 4.87
C ASN A 153 14.68 -17.81 5.85
N PHE A 154 14.66 -18.29 7.10
CA PHE A 154 15.53 -17.84 8.18
C PHE A 154 16.32 -18.97 8.83
N HIS A 155 16.15 -20.21 8.38
CA HIS A 155 16.94 -21.32 8.88
C HIS A 155 18.42 -21.14 8.51
N TYR A 156 19.33 -21.35 9.46
CA TYR A 156 20.79 -21.22 9.29
C TYR A 156 21.33 -21.84 7.99
N LEU A 157 20.75 -22.96 7.57
CA LEU A 157 21.18 -23.74 6.40
C LEU A 157 20.70 -23.17 5.06
N THR A 158 19.78 -22.19 5.05
CA THR A 158 19.27 -21.55 3.83
C THR A 158 19.98 -20.24 3.47
N THR A 159 20.72 -19.65 4.42
CA THR A 159 21.19 -18.25 4.28
C THR A 159 22.50 -18.11 3.51
N ASP A 160 23.33 -19.15 3.38
CA ASP A 160 24.57 -19.04 2.60
C ASP A 160 24.81 -20.21 1.64
N LYS A 161 24.88 -19.86 0.35
CA LYS A 161 25.23 -20.64 -0.85
C LYS A 161 24.06 -21.27 -1.60
N GLU A 162 23.75 -20.68 -2.76
CA GLU A 162 22.93 -21.29 -3.82
C GLU A 162 23.41 -22.71 -4.19
N GLU A 163 24.69 -23.05 -3.97
CA GLU A 163 25.24 -24.41 -4.16
C GLU A 163 24.69 -25.48 -3.20
N LEU A 164 24.11 -25.10 -2.04
CA LEU A 164 23.61 -26.07 -1.05
C LEU A 164 22.13 -26.46 -1.27
N LYS A 165 21.36 -25.66 -2.03
CA LYS A 165 19.96 -25.99 -2.39
C LYS A 165 19.84 -27.29 -3.20
N GLU A 166 20.88 -27.68 -3.95
CA GLU A 166 20.91 -28.93 -4.71
C GLU A 166 21.21 -30.18 -3.86
N LYS A 167 21.44 -30.05 -2.54
CA LYS A 167 21.88 -31.18 -1.68
C LYS A 167 21.11 -31.27 -0.35
N SER A 168 19.78 -31.38 -0.41
CA SER A 168 18.91 -31.62 0.75
C SER A 168 19.42 -32.73 1.69
N GLU A 169 19.96 -33.83 1.15
CA GLU A 169 20.52 -34.92 1.95
C GLU A 169 21.78 -34.56 2.76
N GLN A 170 22.59 -33.60 2.27
CA GLN A 170 23.75 -33.11 3.02
C GLN A 170 23.31 -32.16 4.14
N LEU A 171 22.30 -31.33 3.89
CA LEU A 171 21.75 -30.41 4.89
C LEU A 171 21.08 -31.16 6.06
N ASP A 172 20.27 -32.17 5.77
CA ASP A 172 19.66 -33.03 6.80
C ASP A 172 20.73 -33.72 7.66
N ARG A 173 21.85 -34.08 7.05
CA ARG A 173 22.99 -34.69 7.73
C ARG A 173 23.70 -33.71 8.65
N TYR A 174 23.90 -32.46 8.22
CA TYR A 174 24.45 -31.41 9.09
C TYR A 174 23.58 -31.18 10.32
N HIS A 175 22.27 -31.06 10.12
CA HIS A 175 21.32 -30.92 11.23
C HIS A 175 21.43 -32.09 12.23
N ARG A 176 21.48 -33.34 11.74
CA ARG A 176 21.67 -34.51 12.63
C ARG A 176 22.99 -34.49 13.40
N ILE A 177 24.08 -34.06 12.75
CA ILE A 177 25.40 -33.97 13.39
C ILE A 177 25.42 -32.88 14.47
N SER A 178 24.95 -31.67 14.15
CA SER A 178 24.88 -30.55 15.10
C SER A 178 23.95 -30.88 16.28
N LYS A 179 22.76 -31.43 15.99
CA LYS A 179 21.83 -31.94 17.00
C LYS A 179 22.48 -32.99 17.90
N TYR A 180 23.25 -33.91 17.33
CA TYR A 180 23.95 -34.92 18.12
C TYR A 180 25.01 -34.30 19.02
N ILE A 181 25.79 -33.34 18.53
CA ILE A 181 26.80 -32.62 19.32
C ILE A 181 26.13 -31.87 20.47
N PHE A 182 25.10 -31.08 20.20
CA PHE A 182 24.38 -30.31 21.21
C PHE A 182 23.72 -31.22 22.26
N ASN A 183 23.04 -32.30 21.86
CA ASN A 183 22.39 -33.19 22.83
C ASN A 183 23.37 -34.10 23.61
N ASN A 184 24.66 -34.12 23.25
CA ASN A 184 25.65 -35.02 23.86
C ASN A 184 26.97 -34.31 24.21
N TYR A 185 27.02 -32.98 24.24
CA TYR A 185 28.28 -32.24 24.47
C TYR A 185 28.89 -32.60 25.83
N ASN A 186 28.05 -32.88 26.84
CA ASN A 186 28.46 -33.24 28.20
C ASN A 186 29.09 -34.64 28.29
N ASN A 187 28.97 -35.46 27.24
CA ASN A 187 29.55 -36.80 27.17
C ASN A 187 30.88 -36.80 26.41
N ASN A 188 31.66 -37.88 26.55
CA ASN A 188 32.86 -38.14 25.76
C ASN A 188 32.52 -38.58 24.34
N ILE A 189 32.01 -37.67 23.52
CA ILE A 189 31.70 -37.94 22.11
C ILE A 189 32.96 -37.87 21.23
N THR A 190 33.07 -38.82 20.31
CA THR A 190 34.18 -38.87 19.35
C THR A 190 33.70 -38.72 17.90
N LEU A 191 34.57 -38.18 17.05
CA LEU A 191 34.30 -38.06 15.61
C LEU A 191 33.99 -39.42 14.97
N GLN A 192 34.62 -40.49 15.47
CA GLN A 192 34.45 -41.85 14.98
C GLN A 192 33.05 -42.39 15.25
N GLU A 193 32.48 -42.08 16.42
CA GLU A 193 31.12 -42.48 16.78
C GLU A 193 30.07 -41.80 15.91
N ILE A 194 30.24 -40.50 15.65
CA ILE A 194 29.33 -39.74 14.78
C ILE A 194 29.45 -40.22 13.34
N ALA A 195 30.68 -40.42 12.85
CA ALA A 195 30.93 -40.96 11.52
C ALA A 195 30.27 -42.34 11.34
N LYS A 196 30.35 -43.21 12.36
CA LYS A 196 29.68 -44.52 12.33
C LYS A 196 28.15 -44.40 12.32
N LYS A 197 27.57 -43.46 13.08
CA LYS A 197 26.12 -43.20 13.11
C LYS A 197 25.57 -42.67 11.78
N GLU A 198 26.35 -41.84 11.10
CA GLU A 198 25.98 -41.25 9.80
C GLU A 198 26.45 -42.08 8.59
N PHE A 199 27.01 -43.27 8.81
CA PHE A 199 27.55 -44.15 7.76
C PHE A 199 28.66 -43.48 6.91
N LEU A 200 29.51 -42.66 7.53
CA LEU A 200 30.61 -41.93 6.89
C LEU A 200 31.99 -42.43 7.35
N SER A 201 33.01 -42.08 6.56
CA SER A 201 34.39 -42.16 7.06
C SER A 201 34.68 -40.99 8.00
N PRO A 202 35.47 -41.19 9.08
CA PRO A 202 35.89 -40.10 9.97
C PRO A 202 36.64 -38.98 9.24
N HIS A 203 37.39 -39.33 8.18
CA HIS A 203 38.14 -38.35 7.38
C HIS A 203 37.19 -37.43 6.62
N TYR A 204 36.18 -38.00 5.96
CA TYR A 204 35.16 -37.23 5.25
C TYR A 204 34.38 -36.33 6.23
N LEU A 205 33.91 -36.87 7.35
CA LEU A 205 33.18 -36.09 8.35
C LEU A 205 34.04 -34.94 8.93
N SER A 206 35.33 -35.17 9.18
CA SER A 206 36.24 -34.11 9.64
C SER A 206 36.37 -32.96 8.64
N HIS A 207 36.41 -33.29 7.34
CA HIS A 207 36.53 -32.32 6.27
C HIS A 207 35.22 -31.53 6.13
N GLU A 208 34.07 -32.23 6.11
CA GLU A 208 32.74 -31.63 6.03
C GLU A 208 32.46 -30.68 7.20
N ILE A 209 32.72 -31.08 8.45
CA ILE A 209 32.54 -30.20 9.61
C ILE A 209 33.40 -28.94 9.49
N LYS A 210 34.67 -29.09 9.08
CA LYS A 210 35.57 -27.95 8.92
C LYS A 210 35.14 -27.03 7.77
N TYR A 211 34.60 -27.60 6.69
CA TYR A 211 34.11 -26.86 5.55
C TYR A 211 32.85 -26.06 5.89
N ALA A 212 31.90 -26.68 6.60
CA ALA A 212 30.63 -26.04 6.97
C ALA A 212 30.77 -25.02 8.10
N THR A 213 31.55 -25.32 9.13
CA THR A 213 31.62 -24.49 10.36
C THR A 213 32.89 -23.64 10.45
N GLY A 214 33.86 -23.81 9.55
CA GLY A 214 35.21 -23.22 9.67
C GLY A 214 36.08 -23.84 10.78
N HIS A 215 35.50 -24.69 11.65
CA HIS A 215 36.12 -25.20 12.86
C HIS A 215 36.35 -26.71 12.83
N SER A 216 37.38 -27.19 13.55
CA SER A 216 37.55 -28.63 13.77
C SER A 216 36.46 -29.17 14.70
N PHE A 217 36.11 -30.46 14.59
CA PHE A 217 35.16 -31.13 15.48
C PHE A 217 35.42 -30.88 16.98
N THR A 218 36.68 -30.99 17.41
CA THR A 218 37.06 -30.75 18.81
C THR A 218 36.82 -29.30 19.23
N HIS A 219 37.03 -28.36 18.31
CA HIS A 219 36.80 -26.94 18.57
C HIS A 219 35.31 -26.65 18.69
N LEU A 220 34.49 -27.21 17.79
CA LEU A 220 33.04 -27.08 17.81
C LEU A 220 32.45 -27.57 19.14
N ILE A 221 32.83 -28.77 19.59
CA ILE A 221 32.38 -29.29 20.91
C ILE A 221 32.81 -28.36 22.04
N ASN A 222 34.07 -27.92 22.05
CA ASN A 222 34.56 -27.08 23.15
C ASN A 222 33.87 -25.71 23.18
N LEU A 223 33.52 -25.16 22.01
CA LEU A 223 32.74 -23.93 21.91
C LEU A 223 31.36 -24.13 22.54
N THR A 224 30.60 -25.14 22.09
CA THR A 224 29.29 -25.48 22.65
C THR A 224 29.36 -25.69 24.17
N ARG A 225 30.34 -26.45 24.66
CA ARG A 225 30.54 -26.65 26.11
C ARG A 225 30.76 -25.35 26.87
N ILE A 226 31.45 -24.40 26.25
CA ILE A 226 31.79 -23.12 26.90
C ILE A 226 30.58 -22.22 26.94
N GLU A 227 29.84 -22.10 25.84
CA GLU A 227 28.57 -21.36 25.77
C GLU A 227 27.60 -21.89 26.83
N GLU A 228 27.41 -23.20 26.88
CA GLU A 228 26.57 -23.88 27.88
C GLU A 228 27.07 -23.67 29.32
N SER A 229 28.39 -23.55 29.51
CA SER A 229 28.97 -23.28 30.83
C SER A 229 28.57 -21.92 31.38
N ILE A 230 28.23 -20.94 30.54
CA ILE A 230 27.85 -19.59 30.97
C ILE A 230 26.57 -19.66 31.82
N LYS A 231 25.60 -20.48 31.40
CA LYS A 231 24.33 -20.71 32.11
C LYS A 231 24.60 -21.22 33.53
N LEU A 232 25.41 -22.29 33.64
CA LEU A 232 25.80 -22.84 34.95
C LEU A 232 26.65 -21.85 35.76
N LEU A 233 27.52 -21.07 35.10
CA LEU A 233 28.38 -20.09 35.76
C LEU A 233 27.57 -18.99 36.42
N LEU A 234 26.47 -18.57 35.82
CA LEU A 234 25.74 -17.37 36.22
C LEU A 234 24.41 -17.66 36.95
N ASP A 235 23.81 -18.84 36.75
CA ASP A 235 22.55 -19.20 37.43
C ASP A 235 22.71 -20.14 38.62
N THR A 236 23.89 -20.74 38.82
CA THR A 236 24.12 -21.71 39.90
C THR A 236 25.24 -21.29 40.83
N SER A 237 25.26 -21.88 42.02
CA SER A 237 26.37 -21.77 42.97
C SER A 237 27.45 -22.84 42.77
N MET A 238 27.41 -23.61 41.67
CA MET A 238 28.40 -24.67 41.40
C MET A 238 29.81 -24.10 41.33
N SER A 239 30.80 -24.82 41.85
CA SER A 239 32.21 -24.49 41.70
C SER A 239 32.66 -24.61 40.24
N ILE A 240 33.75 -23.93 39.87
CA ILE A 240 34.32 -24.00 38.52
C ILE A 240 34.72 -25.43 38.14
N THR A 241 35.07 -26.26 39.13
CA THR A 241 35.36 -27.68 38.95
C THR A 241 34.11 -28.47 38.63
N GLU A 242 33.04 -28.30 39.41
CA GLU A 242 31.74 -28.98 39.17
C GLU A 242 31.17 -28.59 37.80
N ILE A 243 31.24 -27.31 37.41
CA ILE A 243 30.80 -26.87 36.08
C ILE A 243 31.62 -27.50 34.97
N SER A 244 32.95 -27.57 35.14
CA SER A 244 33.82 -28.23 34.17
C SER A 244 33.46 -29.70 33.97
N GLU A 245 33.06 -30.38 35.04
CA GLU A 245 32.62 -31.79 35.00
C GLU A 245 31.25 -31.91 34.32
N GLU A 246 30.28 -31.05 34.69
CA GLU A 246 28.92 -31.08 34.17
C GLU A 246 28.84 -30.83 32.66
N ILE A 247 29.64 -29.89 32.15
CA ILE A 247 29.69 -29.60 30.70
C ILE A 247 30.61 -30.56 29.93
N GLY A 248 31.25 -31.54 30.59
CA GLY A 248 32.01 -32.60 29.93
C GLY A 248 33.47 -32.29 29.58
N PHE A 249 34.12 -31.30 30.23
CA PHE A 249 35.57 -31.12 30.09
C PHE A 249 36.33 -32.14 30.94
N SER A 250 37.38 -32.75 30.37
CA SER A 250 38.20 -33.75 31.06
C SER A 250 38.84 -33.26 32.35
N HIS A 251 39.27 -31.99 32.39
CA HIS A 251 39.81 -31.34 33.58
C HIS A 251 39.58 -29.83 33.56
N VAL A 252 39.40 -29.24 34.75
CA VAL A 252 39.15 -27.80 34.97
C VAL A 252 40.20 -26.89 34.33
N ARG A 253 41.47 -27.33 34.23
CA ARG A 253 42.53 -26.55 33.56
C ARG A 253 42.26 -26.38 32.07
N TYR A 254 41.73 -27.41 31.41
CA TYR A 254 41.41 -27.36 29.99
C TYR A 254 40.17 -26.50 29.73
N TYR A 255 39.17 -26.59 30.59
CA TYR A 255 38.02 -25.67 30.59
C TYR A 255 38.46 -24.20 30.71
N ASN A 256 39.24 -23.85 31.74
CA ASN A 256 39.73 -22.48 31.93
C ASN A 256 40.51 -21.95 30.73
N LYS A 257 41.34 -22.80 30.10
CA LYS A 257 42.12 -22.41 28.92
C LYS A 257 41.22 -22.08 27.73
N ASN A 258 40.25 -22.94 27.43
CA ASN A 258 39.35 -22.71 26.31
C ASN A 258 38.40 -21.53 26.61
N PHE A 259 37.84 -21.42 27.82
CA PHE A 259 36.97 -20.29 28.18
C PHE A 259 37.69 -18.95 28.01
N LYS A 260 38.95 -18.85 28.46
CA LYS A 260 39.77 -17.65 28.26
C LYS A 260 40.09 -17.36 26.80
N LEU A 261 40.15 -18.40 25.95
CA LEU A 261 40.39 -18.24 24.52
C LEU A 261 39.21 -17.53 23.85
N TYR A 262 37.97 -17.84 24.22
CA TYR A 262 36.77 -17.22 23.63
C TYR A 262 36.37 -15.90 24.32
N PHE A 263 36.39 -15.84 25.66
CA PHE A 263 35.87 -14.69 26.42
C PHE A 263 36.95 -13.75 26.96
N GLY A 264 38.24 -13.99 26.64
CA GLY A 264 39.37 -13.16 27.07
C GLY A 264 39.68 -13.19 28.59
N CYS A 265 38.85 -13.83 29.41
CA CYS A 265 38.98 -13.90 30.87
C CYS A 265 38.70 -15.30 31.41
N THR A 266 38.98 -15.57 32.69
CA THR A 266 38.67 -16.89 33.28
C THR A 266 37.20 -17.03 33.66
N PRO A 267 36.63 -18.25 33.71
CA PRO A 267 35.27 -18.52 34.19
C PRO A 267 34.94 -17.83 35.53
N LEU A 268 35.89 -17.84 36.47
CA LEU A 268 35.71 -17.19 37.78
C LEU A 268 35.66 -15.67 37.68
N GLN A 269 36.49 -15.08 36.83
CA GLN A 269 36.47 -13.64 36.55
C GLN A 269 35.17 -13.24 35.86
N TYR A 270 34.74 -14.04 34.89
CA TYR A 270 33.48 -13.86 34.17
C TYR A 270 32.29 -13.91 35.13
N ARG A 271 32.22 -14.94 35.99
CA ARG A 271 31.21 -15.04 37.05
C ARG A 271 31.20 -13.81 37.95
N LYS A 272 32.36 -13.38 38.47
CA LYS A 272 32.43 -12.20 39.35
C LYS A 272 31.97 -10.92 38.66
N LYS A 273 32.19 -10.80 37.35
CA LYS A 273 31.84 -9.61 36.57
C LYS A 273 30.35 -9.58 36.21
N TYR A 274 29.75 -10.72 35.90
CA TYR A 274 28.41 -10.78 35.29
C TYR A 274 27.35 -11.50 36.14
N TYR A 275 27.70 -12.06 37.29
CA TYR A 275 26.73 -12.60 38.23
C TYR A 275 25.91 -11.45 38.84
N LEU A 276 24.59 -11.51 38.66
CA LEU A 276 23.64 -10.55 39.22
C LEU A 276 22.61 -11.34 40.01
N ASN A 277 22.42 -11.00 41.28
CA ASN A 277 21.28 -11.52 42.03
C ASN A 277 19.99 -10.86 41.53
N GLU A 278 18.82 -11.39 41.92
CA GLU A 278 17.51 -10.91 41.44
C GLU A 278 17.31 -9.41 41.64
N LYS A 279 17.60 -8.92 42.84
CA LYS A 279 17.44 -7.50 43.19
C LYS A 279 18.36 -6.62 42.36
N ASP A 280 19.61 -7.02 42.18
CA ASP A 280 20.58 -6.24 41.40
C ASP A 280 20.30 -6.31 39.90
N PHE A 281 19.75 -7.43 39.41
CA PHE A 281 19.23 -7.56 38.04
C PHE A 281 18.06 -6.60 37.82
N ASP A 282 17.06 -6.62 38.69
CA ASP A 282 15.88 -5.75 38.57
C ASP A 282 16.25 -4.27 38.71
N ASN A 283 17.17 -3.93 39.62
CA ASN A 283 17.67 -2.56 39.79
C ASN A 283 18.49 -2.05 38.60
N SER A 284 19.11 -2.96 37.83
CA SER A 284 19.87 -2.59 36.63
C SER A 284 19.01 -2.54 35.36
N LYS A 285 17.80 -3.08 35.40
CA LYS A 285 16.83 -2.99 34.29
C LYS A 285 16.26 -1.57 34.22
N ASN A 286 16.55 -0.88 33.12
CA ASN A 286 16.01 0.44 32.80
C ASN A 286 15.16 0.35 31.55
N VAL A 287 13.88 0.01 31.76
CA VAL A 287 12.90 -0.24 30.71
C VAL A 287 11.56 0.36 31.12
N THR A 288 10.91 1.06 30.19
CA THR A 288 9.56 1.61 30.40
C THR A 288 8.56 0.86 29.53
N SER A 289 7.52 0.29 30.13
CA SER A 289 6.41 -0.36 29.40
C SER A 289 5.54 0.68 28.70
N LEU A 290 5.21 0.39 27.46
CA LEU A 290 4.37 1.20 26.59
C LEU A 290 3.07 0.42 26.27
N ASP A 291 2.02 1.14 25.89
CA ASP A 291 0.73 0.54 25.55
C ASP A 291 0.78 -0.14 24.17
N LEU A 292 0.44 -1.43 24.12
CA LEU A 292 0.38 -2.22 22.88
C LEU A 292 -0.62 -1.63 21.86
N ASN A 293 -1.66 -0.92 22.30
CA ASN A 293 -2.56 -0.21 21.38
C ASN A 293 -1.82 0.86 20.58
N ASN A 294 -0.82 1.53 21.16
CA ASN A 294 -0.02 2.52 20.45
C ASN A 294 0.87 1.86 19.40
N ALA A 295 1.47 0.70 19.72
CA ALA A 295 2.21 -0.09 18.74
C ALA A 295 1.30 -0.55 17.59
N LEU A 296 0.08 -1.01 17.91
CA LEU A 296 -0.91 -1.41 16.91
C LEU A 296 -1.33 -0.23 16.01
N ASN A 297 -1.46 0.98 16.57
CA ASN A 297 -1.77 2.18 15.78
C ASN A 297 -0.63 2.55 14.82
N LEU A 298 0.62 2.49 15.28
CA LEU A 298 1.80 2.72 14.42
C LEU A 298 1.87 1.71 13.27
N LEU A 299 1.47 0.47 13.53
CA LEU A 299 1.47 -0.63 12.56
C LEU A 299 0.15 -0.79 11.79
N SER A 300 -0.80 0.15 11.95
CA SER A 300 -2.12 0.06 11.33
C SER A 300 -2.06 -0.03 9.81
N TYR A 301 -1.10 0.66 9.20
CA TYR A 301 -0.81 0.61 7.76
C TYR A 301 -0.46 -0.82 7.29
N ASN A 302 0.34 -1.56 8.06
CA ASN A 302 0.71 -2.95 7.77
C ASN A 302 -0.46 -3.94 7.95
N LEU A 303 -1.53 -3.50 8.61
CA LEU A 303 -2.72 -4.29 8.92
C LEU A 303 -3.95 -3.93 8.07
N GLU A 304 -3.84 -2.97 7.15
CA GLU A 304 -4.94 -2.55 6.27
C GLU A 304 -5.55 -3.70 5.46
N ASN A 305 -4.75 -4.73 5.18
CA ASN A 305 -5.16 -5.92 4.41
C ASN A 305 -5.47 -7.15 5.28
N TYR A 306 -5.51 -7.00 6.62
CA TYR A 306 -5.84 -8.10 7.52
C TYR A 306 -7.33 -8.08 7.86
N ASP A 307 -8.07 -9.08 7.35
CA ASP A 307 -9.53 -9.18 7.42
C ASP A 307 -10.09 -9.07 8.87
N ARG A 308 -9.28 -9.41 9.89
CA ARG A 308 -9.65 -9.35 11.31
C ARG A 308 -9.10 -8.14 12.08
N PHE A 309 -8.25 -7.32 11.48
CA PHE A 309 -7.92 -6.02 12.06
C PHE A 309 -9.18 -5.18 12.09
N ASN A 310 -9.64 -4.77 13.28
CA ASN A 310 -10.92 -4.11 13.57
C ASN A 310 -11.19 -2.86 12.70
N PHE A 311 -11.60 -3.12 11.47
CA PHE A 311 -12.42 -2.27 10.63
C PHE A 311 -13.90 -2.56 10.88
N GLU A 312 -14.27 -3.78 11.28
CA GLU A 312 -15.67 -4.20 11.38
C GLU A 312 -16.42 -3.69 12.62
N ASN A 313 -15.73 -3.42 13.74
CA ASN A 313 -16.33 -2.86 14.97
C ASN A 313 -16.08 -1.35 15.16
N LYS A 314 -15.18 -0.74 14.39
CA LYS A 314 -14.98 0.71 14.40
C LYS A 314 -16.01 1.34 13.47
N LEU A 315 -17.19 1.64 14.00
CA LEU A 315 -18.11 2.58 13.33
C LEU A 315 -17.43 3.94 13.27
N TRP A 316 -17.05 4.37 12.08
CA TRP A 316 -16.58 5.73 11.86
C TRP A 316 -17.76 6.68 11.99
N ASN A 317 -17.85 7.32 13.15
CA ASN A 317 -18.93 8.24 13.47
C ASN A 317 -18.66 9.59 12.84
N ILE A 318 -19.51 9.99 11.90
CA ILE A 318 -19.48 11.33 11.31
C ILE A 318 -20.69 12.09 11.86
N HIS A 319 -20.41 13.17 12.59
CA HIS A 319 -21.44 14.05 13.13
C HIS A 319 -21.66 15.20 12.15
N ILE A 320 -22.89 15.33 11.67
CA ILE A 320 -23.27 16.31 10.64
C ILE A 320 -24.32 17.23 11.25
N ASN A 321 -23.99 18.51 11.38
CA ASN A 321 -24.92 19.52 11.85
C ASN A 321 -25.41 20.39 10.68
N MET A 322 -26.68 20.23 10.28
CA MET A 322 -27.23 20.95 9.13
C MET A 322 -27.28 22.48 9.26
N ASN A 323 -27.06 23.02 10.47
CA ASN A 323 -26.96 24.46 10.69
C ASN A 323 -25.56 25.03 10.46
N GLU A 324 -24.53 24.18 10.42
CA GLU A 324 -23.14 24.61 10.18
C GLU A 324 -22.87 24.74 8.68
N SER A 325 -22.04 25.72 8.31
CA SER A 325 -21.57 25.94 6.96
C SER A 325 -20.12 26.40 7.08
N LEU A 326 -19.20 25.67 6.46
CA LEU A 326 -17.76 25.94 6.49
C LEU A 326 -17.39 26.92 5.38
N ASN A 327 -17.67 26.56 4.12
CA ASN A 327 -17.28 27.29 2.91
C ASN A 327 -18.19 26.90 1.73
N ILE A 328 -18.04 27.58 0.59
CA ILE A 328 -18.67 27.21 -0.68
C ILE A 328 -17.86 26.08 -1.34
N PHE A 329 -18.55 25.06 -1.84
CA PHE A 329 -17.96 23.99 -2.62
C PHE A 329 -17.53 24.51 -3.99
N ASP A 330 -16.25 24.35 -4.28
CA ASP A 330 -15.67 24.80 -5.53
C ASP A 330 -16.00 23.80 -6.66
N ASN A 331 -16.83 24.24 -7.61
CA ASN A 331 -17.26 23.44 -8.76
C ASN A 331 -16.33 23.55 -9.98
N ASN A 332 -15.12 24.10 -9.83
CA ASN A 332 -14.17 24.31 -10.94
C ASN A 332 -13.81 23.03 -11.71
N PHE A 333 -14.06 21.83 -11.17
CA PHE A 333 -13.91 20.58 -11.93
C PHE A 333 -14.82 20.50 -13.17
N LYS A 334 -15.90 21.29 -13.20
CA LYS A 334 -16.81 21.42 -14.34
C LYS A 334 -16.35 22.47 -15.36
N ASP A 335 -15.26 23.19 -15.10
CA ASP A 335 -14.88 24.32 -15.94
C ASP A 335 -14.45 23.85 -17.33
N ILE A 336 -13.59 22.83 -17.41
CA ILE A 336 -12.98 22.40 -18.67
C ILE A 336 -12.97 20.87 -18.76
N LEU A 337 -13.56 20.34 -19.83
CA LEU A 337 -13.45 18.95 -20.27
C LEU A 337 -12.54 18.86 -21.50
N ASN A 338 -11.64 17.88 -21.56
CA ASN A 338 -10.86 17.63 -22.78
C ASN A 338 -11.65 16.77 -23.77
N LEU A 339 -11.88 17.30 -24.96
CA LEU A 339 -12.63 16.62 -26.01
C LEU A 339 -11.73 15.88 -27.01
N GLY A 340 -10.41 16.08 -26.94
CA GLY A 340 -9.46 15.51 -27.90
C GLY A 340 -9.44 16.29 -29.21
N GLU A 341 -9.23 15.61 -30.32
CA GLU A 341 -9.10 16.26 -31.63
C GLU A 341 -10.47 16.70 -32.16
N ALA A 342 -10.56 17.91 -32.71
CA ALA A 342 -11.82 18.46 -33.21
C ALA A 342 -12.48 17.57 -34.28
N PHE A 343 -11.68 16.83 -35.06
CA PHE A 343 -12.20 15.89 -36.06
C PHE A 343 -13.02 14.75 -35.44
N ASP A 344 -12.68 14.31 -34.22
CA ASP A 344 -13.34 13.19 -33.56
C ASP A 344 -14.81 13.52 -33.22
N LEU A 345 -15.17 14.80 -33.12
CA LEU A 345 -16.54 15.29 -32.91
C LEU A 345 -17.35 15.40 -34.21
N LEU A 346 -16.80 15.00 -35.35
CA LEU A 346 -17.58 14.81 -36.59
C LEU A 346 -18.19 13.40 -36.66
N ILE A 347 -17.76 12.50 -35.79
CA ILE A 347 -18.24 11.12 -35.69
C ILE A 347 -19.48 11.11 -34.79
N GLU A 348 -20.59 10.57 -35.28
CA GLU A 348 -21.89 10.63 -34.59
C GLU A 348 -21.85 9.91 -33.23
N ASP A 349 -21.28 8.69 -33.16
CA ASP A 349 -21.17 7.94 -31.91
C ASP A 349 -20.44 8.73 -30.80
N ASN A 350 -19.45 9.55 -31.16
CA ASN A 350 -18.72 10.39 -30.21
C ASN A 350 -19.54 11.60 -29.73
N LYS A 351 -20.42 12.13 -30.60
CA LYS A 351 -21.34 13.20 -30.24
C LYS A 351 -22.39 12.70 -29.26
N ASP A 352 -22.99 11.55 -29.53
CA ASP A 352 -23.97 10.90 -28.65
C ASP A 352 -23.37 10.71 -27.24
N ILE A 353 -22.12 10.25 -27.15
CA ILE A 353 -21.41 10.10 -25.87
C ILE A 353 -21.24 11.45 -25.17
N LEU A 354 -20.84 12.50 -25.89
CA LEU A 354 -20.64 13.82 -25.29
C LEU A 354 -21.97 14.46 -24.83
N GLU A 355 -23.05 14.26 -25.58
CA GLU A 355 -24.41 14.68 -25.20
C GLU A 355 -24.79 14.06 -23.85
N GLU A 356 -24.65 12.73 -23.70
CA GLU A 356 -24.97 12.05 -22.43
C GLU A 356 -24.10 12.54 -21.26
N VAL A 357 -22.82 12.77 -21.49
CA VAL A 357 -21.90 13.32 -20.48
C VAL A 357 -22.36 14.71 -20.04
N GLN A 358 -22.74 15.54 -21.01
CA GLN A 358 -23.14 16.92 -20.78
C GLN A 358 -24.50 17.05 -20.10
N GLU A 359 -25.45 16.16 -20.39
CA GLU A 359 -26.74 16.08 -19.70
C GLU A 359 -26.61 15.75 -18.21
N GLU A 360 -25.56 15.03 -17.80
CA GLU A 360 -25.41 14.56 -16.41
C GLU A 360 -24.40 15.36 -15.56
N ILE A 361 -23.34 15.91 -16.18
CA ILE A 361 -22.25 16.57 -15.45
C ILE A 361 -22.25 18.10 -15.64
N HIS A 362 -22.67 18.58 -16.82
CA HIS A 362 -22.75 20.00 -17.20
C HIS A 362 -21.39 20.73 -17.16
N PHE A 363 -20.48 20.38 -18.07
CA PHE A 363 -19.21 21.09 -18.25
C PHE A 363 -19.43 22.45 -18.94
N THR A 364 -18.57 23.42 -18.60
CA THR A 364 -18.67 24.79 -19.14
C THR A 364 -17.91 24.94 -20.45
N TYR A 365 -16.67 24.44 -20.52
CA TYR A 365 -15.82 24.51 -21.70
C TYR A 365 -15.37 23.13 -22.18
N GLY A 366 -15.29 22.98 -23.50
CA GLY A 366 -14.73 21.82 -24.18
C GLY A 366 -13.40 22.18 -24.85
N ARG A 367 -12.29 21.59 -24.38
CA ARG A 367 -10.96 21.79 -24.96
C ARG A 367 -10.78 20.96 -26.24
N LEU A 368 -10.52 21.63 -27.35
CA LEU A 368 -10.36 21.05 -28.70
C LEU A 368 -8.91 21.15 -29.18
N GLU A 369 -8.33 20.01 -29.52
CA GLU A 369 -7.03 19.88 -30.17
C GLU A 369 -7.20 19.90 -31.71
N LYS A 370 -6.14 20.27 -32.44
CA LYS A 370 -6.03 20.16 -33.91
C LYS A 370 -7.14 20.84 -34.73
N MET A 371 -7.74 21.91 -34.21
CA MET A 371 -8.76 22.67 -34.94
C MET A 371 -8.25 23.26 -36.26
N PHE A 372 -6.93 23.55 -36.35
CA PHE A 372 -6.27 24.11 -37.53
C PHE A 372 -5.41 23.10 -38.28
N HIS A 373 -5.80 21.82 -38.27
CA HIS A 373 -5.11 20.74 -38.97
C HIS A 373 -5.67 20.50 -40.39
N ASN A 374 -4.97 19.71 -41.21
CA ASN A 374 -5.41 19.40 -42.58
C ASN A 374 -6.74 18.63 -42.60
N ASP A 375 -6.98 17.76 -41.62
CA ASP A 375 -8.24 17.03 -41.43
C ASP A 375 -9.41 17.95 -41.10
N MET A 376 -9.15 19.16 -40.64
CA MET A 376 -10.17 20.20 -40.42
C MET A 376 -10.31 21.16 -41.61
N GLY A 377 -9.58 20.92 -42.72
CA GLY A 377 -9.65 21.73 -43.93
C GLY A 377 -8.66 22.89 -43.98
N VAL A 378 -7.62 22.86 -43.15
CA VAL A 378 -6.56 23.89 -43.10
C VAL A 378 -5.24 23.31 -43.61
N PHE A 379 -4.83 23.70 -44.83
CA PHE A 379 -3.62 23.19 -45.47
C PHE A 379 -2.47 24.21 -45.41
N ILE A 380 -1.24 23.72 -45.23
CA ILE A 380 -0.03 24.55 -45.13
C ILE A 380 0.17 25.38 -46.40
N ASP A 381 0.06 24.76 -47.57
CA ASP A 381 0.37 25.35 -48.88
C ASP A 381 -0.79 26.12 -49.53
N SER A 382 -1.92 26.30 -48.83
CA SER A 382 -3.13 26.96 -49.36
C SER A 382 -3.57 28.10 -48.45
N ASP A 383 -3.85 29.26 -49.02
CA ASP A 383 -4.46 30.40 -48.31
C ASP A 383 -5.99 30.38 -48.37
N PHE A 384 -6.58 29.37 -49.02
CA PHE A 384 -8.00 29.06 -48.91
C PHE A 384 -8.21 28.02 -47.79
N TYR A 385 -9.04 28.36 -46.81
CA TYR A 385 -9.37 27.53 -45.65
C TYR A 385 -10.84 27.10 -45.70
N ASN A 386 -11.11 25.81 -45.51
CA ASN A 386 -12.47 25.29 -45.50
C ASN A 386 -13.00 25.13 -44.07
N TRP A 387 -13.83 26.07 -43.64
CA TRP A 387 -14.35 26.12 -42.27
C TRP A 387 -15.60 25.25 -42.01
N ASN A 388 -16.10 24.49 -43.00
CA ASN A 388 -17.34 23.72 -42.83
C ASN A 388 -17.26 22.66 -41.71
N ARG A 389 -16.11 21.99 -41.57
CA ARG A 389 -15.89 21.00 -40.52
C ARG A 389 -15.81 21.65 -39.14
N ALA A 390 -14.98 22.70 -39.02
CA ALA A 390 -14.89 23.51 -37.80
C ALA A 390 -16.28 24.05 -37.40
N LYS A 391 -17.06 24.52 -38.38
CA LYS A 391 -18.41 25.02 -38.17
C LYS A 391 -19.32 23.94 -37.57
N SER A 392 -19.32 22.74 -38.14
CA SER A 392 -20.15 21.63 -37.67
C SER A 392 -19.81 21.24 -36.23
N VAL A 393 -18.51 21.26 -35.86
CA VAL A 393 -18.07 20.98 -34.49
C VAL A 393 -18.53 22.07 -33.52
N LEU A 394 -18.36 23.35 -33.89
CA LEU A 394 -18.76 24.45 -33.02
C LEU A 394 -20.28 24.55 -32.85
N GLU A 395 -21.06 24.38 -33.92
CA GLU A 395 -22.53 24.31 -33.87
C GLU A 395 -22.97 23.23 -32.86
N PHE A 396 -22.43 22.03 -33.00
CA PHE A 396 -22.72 20.93 -32.08
C PHE A 396 -22.40 21.27 -30.62
N LEU A 397 -21.23 21.83 -30.33
CA LEU A 397 -20.87 22.18 -28.95
C LEU A 397 -21.82 23.23 -28.34
N TYR A 398 -22.22 24.22 -29.12
CA TYR A 398 -23.18 25.22 -28.64
C TYR A 398 -24.59 24.64 -28.45
N ASP A 399 -25.01 23.70 -29.30
CA ASP A 399 -26.31 23.02 -29.18
C ASP A 399 -26.43 22.25 -27.85
N ILE A 400 -25.31 21.80 -27.28
CA ILE A 400 -25.23 21.10 -25.99
C ILE A 400 -24.72 21.99 -24.84
N ASP A 401 -24.73 23.32 -25.03
CA ASP A 401 -24.29 24.31 -24.02
C ASP A 401 -22.81 24.19 -23.58
N ILE A 402 -21.91 23.67 -24.43
CA ILE A 402 -20.46 23.64 -24.19
C ILE A 402 -19.78 24.79 -24.95
N LYS A 403 -19.02 25.60 -24.23
CA LYS A 403 -18.23 26.68 -24.85
C LYS A 403 -16.90 26.15 -25.40
N PRO A 404 -16.45 26.56 -26.59
CA PRO A 404 -15.23 25.99 -27.16
C PRO A 404 -13.97 26.64 -26.58
N LEU A 405 -13.02 25.80 -26.17
CA LEU A 405 -11.66 26.19 -25.82
C LEU A 405 -10.70 25.59 -26.87
N ILE A 406 -10.18 26.41 -27.77
CA ILE A 406 -9.36 25.92 -28.90
C ILE A 406 -7.88 25.93 -28.53
N VAL A 407 -7.22 24.78 -28.68
CA VAL A 407 -5.77 24.65 -28.52
C VAL A 407 -5.07 25.04 -29.81
N ILE A 408 -4.08 25.93 -29.70
CA ILE A 408 -3.15 26.26 -30.78
C ILE A 408 -1.96 25.29 -30.66
N ASP A 409 -1.83 24.35 -31.60
CA ASP A 409 -0.93 23.20 -31.49
C ASP A 409 -0.19 22.79 -32.80
N ASN A 410 -0.36 23.51 -33.90
CA ASN A 410 0.25 23.16 -35.18
C ASN A 410 1.75 23.53 -35.25
N LEU A 411 2.62 22.53 -35.28
CA LEU A 411 4.08 22.73 -35.27
C LEU A 411 4.66 23.15 -36.63
N THR A 412 3.88 23.04 -37.71
CA THR A 412 4.37 23.28 -39.08
C THR A 412 4.13 24.70 -39.58
N PHE A 413 3.28 25.47 -38.88
CA PHE A 413 2.90 26.81 -39.31
C PHE A 413 3.96 27.85 -38.92
N THR A 414 4.23 28.78 -39.84
CA THR A 414 4.96 30.01 -39.54
C THR A 414 4.06 30.99 -38.78
N THR A 415 4.64 31.99 -38.12
CA THR A 415 3.88 33.06 -37.45
C THR A 415 2.89 33.76 -38.40
N GLU A 416 3.30 34.01 -39.64
CA GLU A 416 2.45 34.62 -40.66
C GLU A 416 1.28 33.71 -41.05
N LYS A 417 1.56 32.40 -41.23
CA LYS A 417 0.50 31.42 -41.53
C LYS A 417 -0.54 31.37 -40.42
N TYR A 418 -0.11 31.33 -39.17
CA TYR A 418 -1.02 31.38 -38.02
C TYR A 418 -1.89 32.63 -38.01
N ARG A 419 -1.31 33.82 -38.24
CA ARG A 419 -2.08 35.07 -38.31
C ARG A 419 -3.14 35.01 -39.41
N ASN A 420 -2.80 34.51 -40.59
CA ASN A 420 -3.74 34.40 -41.71
C ASN A 420 -4.88 33.41 -41.40
N VAL A 421 -4.55 32.25 -40.81
CA VAL A 421 -5.52 31.22 -40.40
C VAL A 421 -6.47 31.75 -39.34
N LEU A 422 -5.93 32.31 -38.25
CA LEU A 422 -6.72 32.86 -37.13
C LEU A 422 -7.60 34.02 -37.59
N LYS A 423 -7.06 34.94 -38.41
CA LYS A 423 -7.84 36.05 -38.96
C LYS A 423 -9.00 35.55 -39.81
N SER A 424 -8.74 34.64 -40.75
CA SER A 424 -9.79 34.07 -41.59
C SER A 424 -10.84 33.30 -40.79
N PHE A 425 -10.42 32.57 -39.75
CA PHE A 425 -11.32 31.86 -38.85
C PHE A 425 -12.23 32.84 -38.11
N ILE A 426 -11.66 33.85 -37.46
CA ILE A 426 -12.40 34.86 -36.70
C ILE A 426 -13.37 35.61 -37.63
N GLU A 427 -12.91 36.10 -38.78
CA GLU A 427 -13.77 36.80 -39.76
C GLU A 427 -14.93 35.93 -40.25
N TYR A 428 -14.68 34.65 -40.54
CA TYR A 428 -15.72 33.72 -40.98
C TYR A 428 -16.78 33.51 -39.88
N PHE A 429 -16.37 33.23 -38.65
CA PHE A 429 -17.31 32.96 -37.55
C PHE A 429 -17.96 34.24 -37.00
N SER A 430 -17.34 35.41 -37.13
CA SER A 430 -17.95 36.71 -36.77
C SER A 430 -19.12 37.06 -37.66
N ALA A 431 -19.15 36.55 -38.89
CA ALA A 431 -20.20 36.80 -39.85
C ALA A 431 -21.41 35.85 -39.71
N LEU A 432 -21.37 34.88 -38.80
CA LEU A 432 -22.42 33.89 -38.59
C LEU A 432 -23.34 34.29 -37.43
N ASP A 433 -24.65 34.09 -37.60
CA ASP A 433 -25.66 34.48 -36.61
C ASP A 433 -25.79 33.50 -35.41
N PHE A 434 -25.18 32.32 -35.45
CA PHE A 434 -25.47 31.23 -34.50
C PHE A 434 -24.45 31.05 -33.35
N SER A 435 -23.33 31.76 -33.33
CA SER A 435 -22.27 31.53 -32.34
C SER A 435 -21.67 32.85 -31.86
N PRO A 436 -21.78 33.19 -30.56
CA PRO A 436 -21.04 34.32 -30.01
C PRO A 436 -19.56 33.93 -29.99
N ILE A 437 -18.79 34.45 -30.95
CA ILE A 437 -17.32 34.41 -30.93
C ILE A 437 -16.79 34.85 -29.56
N GLU A 438 -17.51 35.72 -28.86
CA GLU A 438 -17.25 36.17 -27.49
C GLU A 438 -17.10 35.05 -26.45
N HIS A 439 -17.58 33.84 -26.73
CA HIS A 439 -17.45 32.69 -25.83
C HIS A 439 -16.25 31.78 -26.13
N LEU A 440 -15.54 32.02 -27.23
CA LEU A 440 -14.33 31.29 -27.56
C LEU A 440 -13.19 31.68 -26.64
N LYS A 441 -12.46 30.67 -26.16
CA LYS A 441 -11.17 30.83 -25.51
C LYS A 441 -10.08 30.15 -26.32
N PHE A 442 -8.85 30.65 -26.17
CA PHE A 442 -7.68 30.03 -26.75
C PHE A 442 -6.69 29.58 -25.67
N GLN A 443 -5.96 28.52 -25.96
CA GLN A 443 -4.84 28.05 -25.14
C GLN A 443 -3.72 27.57 -26.03
N PHE A 444 -2.47 27.83 -25.65
CA PHE A 444 -1.32 27.34 -26.41
C PHE A 444 -0.92 25.94 -25.94
N SER A 445 -0.52 25.09 -26.88
CA SER A 445 0.18 23.84 -26.56
C SER A 445 1.60 24.15 -26.06
N SER A 446 2.07 23.37 -25.09
CA SER A 446 3.44 23.44 -24.56
C SER A 446 4.51 23.12 -25.62
N THR A 447 4.11 22.51 -26.74
CA THR A 447 4.98 22.16 -27.87
C THR A 447 5.22 23.32 -28.85
N ILE A 448 4.45 24.42 -28.76
CA ILE A 448 4.61 25.56 -29.66
C ILE A 448 5.88 26.35 -29.36
N ASN A 449 6.54 26.83 -30.42
CA ASN A 449 7.70 27.70 -30.32
C ASN A 449 7.36 29.01 -29.57
N LYS A 450 8.16 29.36 -28.56
CA LYS A 450 7.96 30.55 -27.70
C LYS A 450 7.89 31.86 -28.47
N GLU A 451 8.67 32.02 -29.55
CA GLU A 451 8.65 33.23 -30.38
C GLU A 451 7.32 33.35 -31.14
N ILE A 452 6.84 32.24 -31.71
CA ILE A 452 5.51 32.19 -32.36
C ILE A 452 4.42 32.52 -31.34
N LYS A 453 4.45 31.87 -30.17
CA LYS A 453 3.50 32.10 -29.08
C LYS A 453 3.42 33.59 -28.71
N ASN A 454 4.54 34.23 -28.38
CA ASN A 454 4.56 35.64 -27.97
C ASN A 454 3.97 36.55 -29.05
N ASN A 455 4.34 36.34 -30.31
CA ASN A 455 3.81 37.10 -31.43
C ASN A 455 2.29 36.93 -31.62
N LEU A 456 1.76 35.72 -31.40
CA LEU A 456 0.34 35.43 -31.51
C LEU A 456 -0.46 35.94 -30.30
N LEU A 457 0.14 35.94 -29.11
CA LEU A 457 -0.46 36.53 -27.91
C LEU A 457 -0.72 38.03 -28.13
N ASP A 458 0.27 38.76 -28.63
CA ASP A 458 0.12 40.17 -28.97
C ASP A 458 -0.95 40.38 -30.05
N PHE A 459 -0.99 39.52 -31.07
CA PHE A 459 -1.97 39.57 -32.16
C PHE A 459 -3.41 39.39 -31.66
N LEU A 460 -3.68 38.31 -30.92
CA LEU A 460 -5.01 37.97 -30.43
C LEU A 460 -5.52 39.00 -29.42
N ASN A 461 -4.64 39.52 -28.56
CA ASN A 461 -5.00 40.55 -27.57
C ASN A 461 -5.25 41.91 -28.23
N SER A 462 -4.37 42.36 -29.12
CA SER A 462 -4.45 43.72 -29.69
C SER A 462 -5.53 43.89 -30.76
N GLU A 463 -5.78 42.87 -31.58
CA GLU A 463 -6.73 42.97 -32.69
C GLU A 463 -8.15 42.50 -32.33
N PHE A 464 -8.30 41.54 -31.41
CA PHE A 464 -9.57 40.86 -31.20
C PHE A 464 -10.01 40.75 -29.73
N ASN A 465 -9.13 41.02 -28.77
CA ASN A 465 -9.42 41.01 -27.32
C ASN A 465 -10.02 39.68 -26.80
N PHE A 466 -9.53 38.55 -27.30
CA PHE A 466 -9.93 37.22 -26.81
C PHE A 466 -9.31 36.88 -25.46
N GLU A 467 -10.02 36.10 -24.65
CA GLU A 467 -9.44 35.50 -23.44
C GLU A 467 -8.54 34.32 -23.81
N ILE A 468 -7.28 34.38 -23.37
CA ILE A 468 -6.27 33.35 -23.57
C ILE A 468 -5.89 32.80 -22.20
N LEU A 469 -5.90 31.47 -22.03
CA LEU A 469 -5.40 30.87 -20.78
C LEU A 469 -3.88 31.00 -20.70
N ASP A 470 -3.38 31.49 -19.56
CA ASP A 470 -1.95 31.77 -19.33
C ASP A 470 -1.08 30.50 -19.35
N ASN A 471 -1.63 29.38 -18.86
CA ASN A 471 -0.90 28.12 -18.73
C ASN A 471 -0.93 27.34 -20.04
N ASP A 472 0.23 26.80 -20.44
CA ASP A 472 0.33 25.93 -21.61
C ASP A 472 -0.35 24.58 -21.37
N PHE A 473 -1.05 24.09 -22.39
CA PHE A 473 -1.64 22.77 -22.38
C PHE A 473 -0.60 21.72 -22.74
N ILE A 474 -0.50 20.67 -21.93
CA ILE A 474 0.37 19.53 -22.21
C ILE A 474 -0.50 18.45 -22.86
N ILE A 475 -0.19 18.12 -24.11
CA ILE A 475 -0.87 17.04 -24.83
C ILE A 475 -0.26 15.71 -24.37
N GLU A 476 -1.01 14.96 -23.56
CA GLU A 476 -0.64 13.62 -23.11
C GLU A 476 -1.46 12.55 -23.82
N ASN A 477 -0.77 11.61 -24.48
CA ASN A 477 -1.36 10.49 -25.24
C ASN A 477 -0.84 9.12 -24.77
N THR A 478 -0.46 9.00 -23.50
CA THR A 478 0.10 7.76 -22.95
C THR A 478 -1.03 6.83 -22.48
N LEU A 479 -1.00 5.59 -22.95
CA LEU A 479 -1.87 4.54 -22.43
C LEU A 479 -1.37 4.08 -21.06
N ASN A 480 -2.28 4.03 -20.09
CA ASN A 480 -2.03 3.51 -18.75
C ASN A 480 -3.25 2.70 -18.27
N GLN A 481 -3.06 1.41 -18.01
CA GLN A 481 -4.13 0.50 -17.61
C GLN A 481 -4.88 0.95 -16.35
N ILE A 482 -4.25 1.74 -15.48
CA ILE A 482 -4.91 2.24 -14.26
C ILE A 482 -6.14 3.08 -14.59
N TYR A 483 -6.18 3.76 -15.74
CA TYR A 483 -7.27 4.68 -16.13
C TYR A 483 -8.63 3.99 -16.28
N ASP A 484 -8.63 2.69 -16.55
CA ASP A 484 -9.86 1.92 -16.71
C ASP A 484 -10.42 1.43 -15.36
N THR A 485 -9.61 1.41 -14.32
CA THR A 485 -9.89 0.67 -13.08
C THR A 485 -10.76 1.44 -12.08
N SER A 486 -11.35 0.73 -11.12
CA SER A 486 -12.10 1.34 -10.00
C SER A 486 -11.25 2.29 -9.16
N TYR A 487 -9.92 2.14 -9.13
CA TYR A 487 -9.02 3.06 -8.44
C TYR A 487 -9.23 4.53 -8.85
N MET A 488 -9.54 4.79 -10.12
CA MET A 488 -9.74 6.16 -10.62
C MET A 488 -10.93 6.87 -9.96
N LEU A 489 -11.90 6.12 -9.44
CA LEU A 489 -13.08 6.69 -8.79
C LEU A 489 -12.71 7.50 -7.54
N PRO A 490 -12.14 6.91 -6.46
CA PRO A 490 -11.74 7.69 -5.30
C PRO A 490 -10.58 8.65 -5.59
N TYR A 491 -9.66 8.31 -6.51
CA TYR A 491 -8.56 9.19 -6.90
C TYR A 491 -9.06 10.53 -7.48
N ILE A 492 -9.97 10.50 -8.47
CA ILE A 492 -10.52 11.73 -9.06
C ILE A 492 -11.31 12.54 -8.05
N ILE A 493 -12.10 11.86 -7.20
CA ILE A 493 -12.87 12.52 -6.13
C ILE A 493 -11.92 13.25 -5.18
N HIS A 494 -10.89 12.57 -4.66
CA HIS A 494 -9.92 13.14 -3.73
C HIS A 494 -9.15 14.32 -4.35
N SER A 495 -8.59 14.11 -5.55
CA SER A 495 -7.81 15.11 -6.28
C SER A 495 -8.62 16.37 -6.59
N THR A 496 -9.91 16.22 -6.90
CA THR A 496 -10.83 17.34 -7.15
C THR A 496 -11.13 18.11 -5.86
N ILE A 497 -11.49 17.40 -4.78
CA ILE A 497 -11.89 18.02 -3.50
C ILE A 497 -10.71 18.78 -2.87
N PHE A 498 -9.51 18.21 -2.90
CA PHE A 498 -8.33 18.79 -2.22
C PHE A 498 -7.35 19.51 -3.17
N LYS A 499 -7.65 19.58 -4.47
CA LYS A 499 -6.81 20.23 -5.49
C LYS A 499 -5.35 19.76 -5.50
N LYS A 500 -5.12 18.47 -5.23
CA LYS A 500 -3.77 17.89 -5.13
C LYS A 500 -3.11 17.67 -6.49
N ASP A 501 -3.87 17.16 -7.47
CA ASP A 501 -3.35 16.75 -8.77
C ASP A 501 -4.07 17.42 -9.95
N ASN A 502 -3.32 17.60 -11.04
CA ASN A 502 -3.86 18.08 -12.31
C ASN A 502 -4.51 16.92 -13.08
N LEU A 503 -5.84 16.96 -13.21
CA LEU A 503 -6.62 15.97 -13.96
C LEU A 503 -6.71 16.26 -15.47
N SER A 504 -5.87 17.17 -16.01
CA SER A 504 -5.91 17.59 -17.41
C SER A 504 -5.56 16.48 -18.42
N PHE A 505 -5.11 15.31 -17.97
CA PHE A 505 -4.87 14.15 -18.83
C PHE A 505 -6.16 13.39 -19.18
N LEU A 506 -7.22 13.53 -18.38
CA LEU A 506 -8.51 12.87 -18.61
C LEU A 506 -9.23 13.46 -19.81
N ARG A 507 -9.84 12.60 -20.63
CA ARG A 507 -10.58 12.93 -21.85
C ARG A 507 -12.04 12.53 -21.72
N ASN A 508 -12.89 13.06 -22.60
CA ASN A 508 -14.31 12.69 -22.62
C ASN A 508 -14.51 11.20 -23.00
N PHE A 509 -13.87 10.77 -24.08
CA PHE A 509 -13.97 9.39 -24.58
C PHE A 509 -12.62 8.86 -25.07
N ASP A 510 -12.50 7.54 -25.13
CA ASP A 510 -11.38 6.86 -25.77
C ASP A 510 -11.50 6.94 -27.30
N VAL A 511 -10.35 7.00 -27.99
CA VAL A 511 -10.27 7.01 -29.46
C VAL A 511 -9.32 5.89 -29.89
N LEU A 512 -9.85 4.74 -30.30
CA LEU A 512 -9.05 3.54 -30.61
C LEU A 512 -8.11 3.72 -31.79
N GLU A 513 -8.54 4.40 -32.87
CA GLU A 513 -7.81 4.45 -34.15
C GLU A 513 -6.38 5.02 -34.05
N LYS A 514 -6.06 5.66 -32.93
CA LYS A 514 -4.78 6.34 -32.67
C LYS A 514 -3.83 5.53 -31.78
N ALA A 515 -4.27 4.39 -31.25
CA ALA A 515 -3.43 3.53 -30.42
C ALA A 515 -2.54 2.62 -31.30
N THR A 516 -1.22 2.72 -31.14
CA THR A 516 -0.24 2.08 -32.03
C THR A 516 -0.02 0.58 -31.76
N ASN A 517 -0.47 0.06 -30.61
CA ASN A 517 -0.33 -1.35 -30.19
C ASN A 517 -1.57 -1.82 -29.39
N ILE A 518 -2.73 -1.90 -30.03
CA ILE A 518 -3.98 -2.34 -29.38
C ILE A 518 -3.96 -3.86 -29.19
N THR A 519 -4.10 -4.31 -27.94
CA THR A 519 -4.21 -5.74 -27.60
C THR A 519 -5.63 -6.18 -27.18
N ASN A 520 -6.51 -5.20 -26.95
CA ASN A 520 -7.91 -5.34 -26.56
C ASN A 520 -8.73 -4.19 -27.14
N GLU A 521 -10.00 -4.36 -27.55
CA GLU A 521 -10.82 -3.27 -28.09
C GLU A 521 -11.76 -2.63 -27.06
N VAL A 522 -11.85 -3.15 -25.83
CA VAL A 522 -12.83 -2.70 -24.82
C VAL A 522 -12.19 -1.78 -23.78
N PHE A 523 -11.05 -2.19 -23.23
CA PHE A 523 -10.28 -1.46 -22.22
C PHE A 523 -8.81 -1.53 -22.57
N ILE A 524 -8.22 -0.37 -22.89
CA ILE A 524 -6.85 -0.24 -23.42
C ILE A 524 -5.94 0.64 -22.56
N GLY A 525 -6.45 1.15 -21.44
CA GLY A 525 -5.79 2.14 -20.60
C GLY A 525 -5.78 3.53 -21.23
N ALA A 526 -6.75 3.88 -22.07
CA ALA A 526 -6.89 5.24 -22.57
C ALA A 526 -7.57 6.13 -21.52
N SER A 527 -7.28 7.43 -21.55
CA SER A 527 -7.68 8.38 -20.50
C SER A 527 -9.12 8.90 -20.63
N GLY A 528 -9.93 8.33 -21.52
CA GLY A 528 -11.34 8.66 -21.65
C GLY A 528 -12.14 8.25 -20.42
N ILE A 529 -13.05 9.10 -19.96
CA ILE A 529 -14.01 8.75 -18.90
C ILE A 529 -15.10 7.79 -19.41
N VAL A 530 -15.33 7.77 -20.72
CA VAL A 530 -16.13 6.77 -21.43
C VAL A 530 -15.20 6.05 -22.42
N ASN A 531 -15.37 4.74 -22.63
CA ASN A 531 -14.63 4.06 -23.70
C ASN A 531 -15.21 4.37 -25.08
N ASP A 532 -14.54 3.94 -26.14
CA ASP A 532 -14.93 4.13 -27.54
C ASP A 532 -16.27 3.47 -27.91
N MET A 533 -16.74 2.54 -27.07
CA MET A 533 -18.02 1.88 -27.23
C MET A 533 -19.16 2.59 -26.46
N GLY A 534 -18.91 3.70 -25.78
CA GLY A 534 -19.92 4.38 -24.97
C GLY A 534 -20.11 3.78 -23.57
N ILE A 535 -19.23 2.89 -23.12
CA ILE A 535 -19.29 2.29 -21.78
C ILE A 535 -18.61 3.23 -20.78
N ARG A 536 -19.40 3.70 -19.81
CA ARG A 536 -18.95 4.61 -18.74
C ARG A 536 -17.93 3.89 -17.84
N LYS A 537 -16.77 4.51 -17.62
CA LYS A 537 -15.72 4.00 -16.72
C LYS A 537 -15.93 4.49 -15.28
N PRO A 538 -15.25 3.91 -14.28
CA PRO A 538 -15.31 4.42 -12.90
C PRO A 538 -14.96 5.91 -12.79
N SER A 539 -14.09 6.42 -13.66
CA SER A 539 -13.75 7.85 -13.75
C SER A 539 -14.93 8.75 -14.17
N TYR A 540 -15.82 8.30 -15.05
CA TYR A 540 -17.08 9.00 -15.34
C TYR A 540 -17.92 9.15 -14.08
N TYR A 541 -18.03 8.07 -13.29
CA TYR A 541 -18.86 8.10 -12.09
C TYR A 541 -18.28 8.95 -10.98
N ALA A 542 -16.96 9.18 -10.94
CA ALA A 542 -16.37 10.18 -10.05
C ALA A 542 -16.99 11.57 -10.30
N PHE A 543 -16.97 12.02 -11.56
CA PHE A 543 -17.57 13.30 -11.94
C PHE A 543 -19.10 13.31 -11.78
N TYR A 544 -19.77 12.21 -12.09
CA TYR A 544 -21.22 12.06 -11.89
C TYR A 544 -21.64 12.20 -10.41
N LEU A 545 -20.86 11.65 -9.48
CA LEU A 545 -21.15 11.78 -8.05
C LEU A 545 -20.81 13.18 -7.55
N LEU A 546 -19.68 13.76 -7.99
CA LEU A 546 -19.31 15.14 -7.69
C LEU A 546 -20.35 16.14 -8.20
N SER A 547 -20.93 15.91 -9.39
CA SER A 547 -21.94 16.81 -10.00
C SER A 547 -23.24 16.92 -9.20
N LYS A 548 -23.49 15.98 -8.27
CA LYS A 548 -24.66 15.92 -7.40
C LYS A 548 -24.45 16.51 -6.01
N LEU A 549 -23.23 16.97 -5.70
CA LEU A 549 -22.96 17.74 -4.50
C LEU A 549 -23.69 19.10 -4.57
N ALA A 550 -23.94 19.69 -3.41
CA ALA A 550 -24.54 21.01 -3.28
C ALA A 550 -23.46 22.09 -3.06
N ASP A 551 -23.89 23.35 -3.04
CA ASP A 551 -22.99 24.50 -3.10
C ASP A 551 -22.32 24.84 -1.76
N GLU A 552 -22.88 24.47 -0.60
CA GLU A 552 -22.29 24.77 0.71
C GLU A 552 -21.69 23.54 1.36
N ILE A 553 -20.42 23.60 1.77
CA ILE A 553 -19.74 22.55 2.54
C ILE A 553 -20.16 22.65 4.00
N VAL A 554 -20.66 21.54 4.56
CA VAL A 554 -20.96 21.39 5.98
C VAL A 554 -19.78 20.78 6.73
N SER A 555 -19.15 19.76 6.13
CA SER A 555 -18.02 19.02 6.70
C SER A 555 -17.19 18.43 5.58
N ILE A 556 -15.88 18.35 5.78
CA ILE A 556 -14.92 17.79 4.85
C ILE A 556 -13.80 17.14 5.65
N ASP A 557 -13.43 15.93 5.25
CA ASP A 557 -12.37 15.12 5.85
C ASP A 557 -11.81 14.16 4.79
N ASP A 558 -10.72 13.48 5.11
CA ASP A 558 -10.14 12.46 4.24
C ASP A 558 -11.13 11.29 4.04
N GLY A 559 -11.58 11.12 2.80
CA GLY A 559 -12.60 10.12 2.43
C GLY A 559 -14.05 10.52 2.69
N CYS A 560 -14.35 11.78 3.04
CA CYS A 560 -15.73 12.26 3.22
C CYS A 560 -15.90 13.74 2.89
N ILE A 561 -16.94 14.07 2.11
CA ILE A 561 -17.42 15.45 1.97
C ILE A 561 -18.93 15.50 2.17
N VAL A 562 -19.39 16.50 2.91
CA VAL A 562 -20.80 16.77 3.16
C VAL A 562 -21.12 18.16 2.66
N THR A 563 -22.07 18.26 1.75
CA THR A 563 -22.58 19.51 1.20
C THR A 563 -24.08 19.66 1.44
N LYS A 564 -24.57 20.89 1.40
CA LYS A 564 -25.99 21.23 1.55
C LYS A 564 -26.43 22.38 0.66
N SER A 565 -27.73 22.45 0.45
CA SER A 565 -28.51 23.60 0.00
C SER A 565 -29.82 23.64 0.79
N ASP A 566 -30.74 24.56 0.47
CA ASP A 566 -31.97 24.75 1.24
C ASP A 566 -32.82 23.47 1.40
N ASP A 567 -32.87 22.64 0.36
CA ASP A 567 -33.74 21.45 0.28
C ASP A 567 -32.98 20.12 0.17
N LEU A 568 -31.65 20.15 0.14
CA LEU A 568 -30.80 18.98 -0.14
C LEU A 568 -29.57 18.93 0.78
N CYS A 569 -29.23 17.75 1.26
CA CYS A 569 -27.93 17.44 1.82
C CYS A 569 -27.33 16.26 1.06
N ALA A 570 -26.07 16.37 0.63
CA ALA A 570 -25.34 15.33 -0.05
C ALA A 570 -24.12 14.93 0.80
N ILE A 571 -24.01 13.64 1.10
CA ILE A 571 -22.89 13.04 1.84
C ILE A 571 -22.18 12.10 0.87
N LEU A 572 -20.97 12.44 0.45
CA LEU A 572 -20.13 11.61 -0.41
C LEU A 572 -19.01 10.99 0.42
N LEU A 573 -19.06 9.68 0.56
CA LEU A 573 -18.01 8.86 1.16
C LEU A 573 -17.22 8.20 0.04
N TYR A 574 -15.90 8.14 0.16
CA TYR A 574 -15.04 7.47 -0.81
C TYR A 574 -13.82 6.86 -0.11
N CYS A 575 -13.24 5.82 -0.73
CA CYS A 575 -12.06 5.17 -0.19
C CYS A 575 -10.93 6.19 -0.14
N HIS A 576 -10.17 6.26 0.95
CA HIS A 576 -8.97 7.08 1.04
C HIS A 576 -7.91 6.30 1.84
N ASN A 577 -6.76 6.11 1.22
CA ASN A 577 -5.55 5.49 1.74
C ASN A 577 -4.33 6.19 1.11
N ASN A 578 -3.12 5.86 1.55
CA ASN A 578 -1.89 6.49 1.04
C ASN A 578 -1.70 6.33 -0.48
N ASP A 579 -2.29 5.29 -1.09
CA ASP A 579 -2.22 5.06 -2.53
C ASP A 579 -3.03 6.10 -3.33
N ILE A 580 -3.98 6.80 -2.73
CA ILE A 580 -4.90 7.74 -3.40
C ILE A 580 -4.35 9.17 -3.45
N ASP A 581 -3.29 9.47 -2.69
CA ASP A 581 -2.69 10.81 -2.67
C ASP A 581 -1.91 11.16 -3.96
N SER A 582 -1.63 10.17 -4.81
CA SER A 582 -0.97 10.37 -6.11
C SER A 582 -1.36 9.26 -7.08
N LEU A 583 -1.26 9.49 -8.39
CA LEU A 583 -1.61 8.48 -9.39
C LEU A 583 -0.73 7.21 -9.27
N ALA A 584 -1.32 6.13 -8.75
CA ALA A 584 -0.66 4.84 -8.59
C ALA A 584 -0.37 4.11 -9.92
N LYS A 585 0.60 3.19 -9.90
CA LYS A 585 0.88 2.29 -11.03
C LYS A 585 -0.07 1.09 -11.00
N TYR A 586 -0.48 0.62 -12.18
CA TYR A 586 -1.36 -0.54 -12.32
C TYR A 586 -0.85 -1.77 -11.56
N ASP A 587 0.42 -2.14 -11.72
CA ASP A 587 1.01 -3.32 -11.06
C ASP A 587 1.05 -3.21 -9.52
N THR A 588 1.06 -2.00 -8.98
CA THR A 588 1.03 -1.75 -7.53
C THR A 588 -0.36 -2.05 -6.96
N ILE A 589 -1.42 -1.76 -7.72
CA ILE A 589 -2.82 -1.97 -7.32
C ILE A 589 -3.31 -3.38 -7.68
N TYR A 590 -2.86 -3.91 -8.82
CA TYR A 590 -3.26 -5.19 -9.41
C TYR A 590 -2.03 -6.09 -9.64
N LYS A 591 -1.73 -7.00 -8.69
CA LYS A 591 -0.63 -7.98 -8.84
C LYS A 591 -1.14 -9.20 -9.62
N ASN A 592 -0.50 -9.54 -10.75
CA ASN A 592 -0.90 -10.66 -11.62
C ASN A 592 -2.38 -10.63 -12.07
N GLY A 593 -2.98 -9.44 -12.18
CA GLY A 593 -4.41 -9.29 -12.54
C GLY A 593 -5.40 -9.59 -11.42
N ILE A 594 -4.92 -9.82 -10.18
CA ILE A 594 -5.75 -10.00 -8.99
C ILE A 594 -5.69 -8.70 -8.17
N LEU A 595 -6.87 -8.15 -7.87
CA LEU A 595 -7.02 -6.99 -7.00
C LEU A 595 -6.41 -7.30 -5.62
N LYS A 596 -5.55 -6.41 -5.11
CA LYS A 596 -5.10 -6.46 -3.70
C LYS A 596 -6.35 -6.41 -2.80
N LYS A 597 -6.50 -7.37 -1.87
CA LYS A 597 -7.73 -7.61 -1.10
C LYS A 597 -8.34 -6.34 -0.49
N SER A 598 -9.66 -6.36 -0.37
CA SER A 598 -10.60 -5.22 -0.31
C SER A 598 -10.55 -4.39 0.97
N PHE A 599 -10.28 -3.09 0.82
CA PHE A 599 -10.68 -2.04 1.78
C PHE A 599 -12.14 -2.22 2.20
N LYS A 600 -12.47 -2.16 3.49
CA LYS A 600 -13.86 -2.20 3.96
C LYS A 600 -14.04 -1.32 5.19
N LYS A 601 -14.86 -0.28 5.10
CA LYS A 601 -15.07 0.71 6.17
C LYS A 601 -16.55 0.92 6.48
N LYS A 602 -16.95 0.71 7.73
CA LYS A 602 -18.32 0.99 8.21
C LYS A 602 -18.41 2.38 8.82
N TYR A 603 -19.44 3.12 8.43
CA TYR A 603 -19.75 4.48 8.87
C TYR A 603 -21.09 4.53 9.60
N SER A 604 -21.15 5.38 10.62
CA SER A 604 -22.37 5.77 11.32
C SER A 604 -22.51 7.29 11.20
N LEU A 605 -23.41 7.70 10.31
CA LEU A 605 -23.63 9.11 9.96
C LEU A 605 -24.75 9.66 10.86
N ASN A 606 -24.40 10.55 11.78
CA ASN A 606 -25.33 11.17 12.72
C ASN A 606 -25.69 12.59 12.24
N ILE A 607 -26.85 12.71 11.60
CA ILE A 607 -27.30 13.95 10.95
C ILE A 607 -28.32 14.66 11.85
N ALA A 608 -27.93 15.79 12.41
CA ALA A 608 -28.78 16.61 13.28
C ALA A 608 -29.44 17.78 12.53
N ASN A 609 -30.53 18.31 13.10
CA ASN A 609 -31.22 19.52 12.64
C ASN A 609 -31.89 19.41 11.25
N LEU A 610 -32.44 18.24 10.91
CA LEU A 610 -33.29 18.09 9.72
C LEU A 610 -34.64 18.81 9.91
N LYS A 611 -35.00 19.68 8.97
CA LYS A 611 -36.18 20.57 9.07
C LYS A 611 -37.50 19.83 8.83
N SER A 612 -37.50 18.79 7.98
CA SER A 612 -38.70 18.07 7.54
C SER A 612 -38.46 16.56 7.44
N SER A 613 -39.46 15.84 6.93
CA SER A 613 -39.26 14.44 6.54
C SER A 613 -38.41 14.38 5.28
N THR A 614 -37.66 13.31 5.11
CA THR A 614 -36.57 13.27 4.13
C THR A 614 -36.62 12.00 3.29
N ARG A 615 -36.46 12.18 1.97
CA ARG A 615 -36.15 11.09 1.04
C ARG A 615 -34.65 10.90 1.01
N ILE A 616 -34.20 9.66 1.18
CA ILE A 616 -32.80 9.28 1.13
C ILE A 616 -32.58 8.49 -0.16
N ILE A 617 -31.65 8.93 -1.00
CA ILE A 617 -31.22 8.27 -2.22
C ILE A 617 -29.75 7.92 -2.05
N THR A 618 -29.40 6.65 -2.14
CA THR A 618 -28.02 6.19 -2.00
C THR A 618 -27.52 5.62 -3.31
N TYR A 619 -26.45 6.19 -3.85
CA TYR A 619 -25.70 5.69 -4.99
C TYR A 619 -24.47 4.95 -4.47
N THR A 620 -24.26 3.72 -4.91
CA THR A 620 -23.09 2.91 -4.52
C THR A 620 -22.36 2.43 -5.76
N ILE A 621 -21.05 2.64 -5.78
CA ILE A 621 -20.15 2.10 -6.80
C ILE A 621 -18.88 1.58 -6.12
N ASP A 622 -18.46 0.38 -6.48
CA ASP A 622 -17.26 -0.31 -6.02
C ASP A 622 -16.85 -1.37 -7.06
N GLU A 623 -15.82 -2.16 -6.77
CA GLU A 623 -15.32 -3.21 -7.66
C GLU A 623 -16.33 -4.34 -7.93
N SER A 624 -17.29 -4.52 -7.02
CA SER A 624 -18.35 -5.53 -7.16
C SER A 624 -19.64 -4.96 -7.76
N THR A 625 -19.77 -3.63 -7.79
CA THR A 625 -21.00 -2.92 -8.12
C THR A 625 -20.71 -1.68 -8.96
N GLY A 626 -21.15 -1.65 -10.22
CA GLY A 626 -21.07 -0.46 -11.09
C GLY A 626 -19.71 -0.22 -11.75
N SER A 627 -18.69 -1.03 -11.44
CA SER A 627 -17.40 -0.96 -12.16
C SER A 627 -17.44 -1.72 -13.48
N SER A 628 -17.43 -0.98 -14.59
CA SER A 628 -17.38 -1.56 -15.94
C SER A 628 -16.14 -2.43 -16.16
N TYR A 629 -14.99 -2.01 -15.66
CA TYR A 629 -13.74 -2.76 -15.79
C TYR A 629 -13.77 -4.08 -15.02
N ASN A 630 -14.25 -4.10 -13.77
CA ASN A 630 -14.29 -5.32 -12.98
C ASN A 630 -15.34 -6.32 -13.51
N TYR A 631 -16.46 -5.85 -14.06
CA TYR A 631 -17.39 -6.73 -14.77
C TYR A 631 -16.77 -7.30 -16.04
N TRP A 632 -16.04 -6.51 -16.81
CA TRP A 632 -15.31 -6.99 -17.98
C TRP A 632 -14.23 -8.02 -17.61
N LEU A 633 -13.48 -7.84 -16.51
CA LEU A 633 -12.58 -8.85 -15.96
C LEU A 633 -13.35 -10.14 -15.63
N SER A 634 -14.52 -10.02 -15.00
CA SER A 634 -15.38 -11.16 -14.63
C SER A 634 -15.94 -11.91 -15.85
N MET A 635 -16.07 -11.23 -17.00
CA MET A 635 -16.42 -11.85 -18.30
C MET A 635 -15.24 -12.62 -18.93
N GLY A 636 -14.06 -12.64 -18.30
CA GLY A 636 -12.86 -13.26 -18.83
C GLY A 636 -12.07 -12.34 -19.76
N SER A 637 -12.20 -11.02 -19.59
CA SER A 637 -11.48 -9.99 -20.34
C SER A 637 -11.57 -10.16 -21.86
N PRO A 638 -12.80 -10.29 -22.41
CA PRO A 638 -12.98 -10.50 -23.85
C PRO A 638 -12.33 -9.36 -24.64
N LYS A 639 -11.65 -9.71 -25.74
CA LYS A 639 -11.00 -8.74 -26.63
C LYS A 639 -12.00 -7.90 -27.41
N ARG A 640 -13.19 -8.42 -27.63
CA ARG A 640 -14.29 -7.80 -28.37
C ARG A 640 -15.61 -8.19 -27.70
N LEU A 641 -16.57 -7.28 -27.70
CA LEU A 641 -17.92 -7.55 -27.22
C LEU A 641 -18.87 -7.68 -28.41
N ASN A 642 -19.78 -8.64 -28.36
CA ASN A 642 -20.95 -8.62 -29.22
C ASN A 642 -21.98 -7.59 -28.71
N LYS A 643 -23.06 -7.36 -29.47
CA LYS A 643 -24.07 -6.35 -29.13
C LYS A 643 -24.73 -6.58 -27.76
N GLU A 644 -25.05 -7.83 -27.44
CA GLU A 644 -25.69 -8.20 -26.17
C GLU A 644 -24.73 -8.00 -25.00
N GLU A 645 -23.47 -8.45 -25.14
CA GLU A 645 -22.42 -8.27 -24.15
C GLU A 645 -22.15 -6.78 -23.88
N LYS A 646 -22.10 -5.95 -24.94
CA LYS A 646 -21.96 -4.49 -24.83
C LYS A 646 -23.13 -3.89 -24.05
N GLU A 647 -24.37 -4.24 -24.39
CA GLU A 647 -25.56 -3.73 -23.68
C GLU A 647 -25.62 -4.18 -22.22
N ILE A 648 -25.25 -5.43 -21.93
CA ILE A 648 -25.18 -5.97 -20.56
C ILE A 648 -24.15 -5.19 -19.77
N LEU A 649 -22.94 -5.02 -20.32
CA LEU A 649 -21.87 -4.30 -19.65
C LEU A 649 -22.27 -2.84 -19.40
N HIS A 650 -22.82 -2.16 -20.40
CA HIS A 650 -23.33 -0.80 -20.26
C HIS A 650 -24.35 -0.67 -19.12
N LYS A 651 -25.35 -1.56 -19.05
CA LYS A 651 -26.39 -1.55 -18.00
C LYS A 651 -25.84 -1.93 -16.62
N ALA A 652 -24.96 -2.91 -16.55
CA ALA A 652 -24.38 -3.38 -15.30
C ALA A 652 -23.49 -2.31 -14.65
N SER A 653 -22.81 -1.52 -15.47
CA SER A 653 -21.87 -0.48 -15.06
C SER A 653 -22.52 0.74 -14.40
N TYR A 654 -23.84 0.77 -14.21
CA TYR A 654 -24.50 1.88 -13.53
C TYR A 654 -24.43 1.72 -11.99
N PRO A 655 -24.29 2.81 -11.21
CA PRO A 655 -24.26 2.74 -9.75
C PRO A 655 -25.53 2.10 -9.20
N LYS A 656 -25.40 1.28 -8.15
CA LYS A 656 -26.57 0.74 -7.45
C LYS A 656 -27.29 1.88 -6.73
N ILE A 657 -28.57 2.05 -7.02
CA ILE A 657 -29.42 3.06 -6.38
C ILE A 657 -30.37 2.42 -5.38
N GLU A 658 -30.38 2.95 -4.16
CA GLU A 658 -31.33 2.57 -3.11
C GLU A 658 -32.15 3.78 -2.65
N PHE A 659 -33.43 3.55 -2.34
CA PHE A 659 -34.35 4.58 -1.86
C PHE A 659 -34.83 4.23 -0.44
N LYS A 660 -34.73 5.20 0.47
CA LYS A 660 -35.29 5.11 1.83
C LYS A 660 -36.08 6.37 2.16
N TYR A 661 -36.99 6.26 3.12
CA TYR A 661 -37.77 7.38 3.65
C TYR A 661 -37.57 7.47 5.15
N SER A 662 -37.31 8.68 5.64
CA SER A 662 -37.28 8.98 7.07
C SER A 662 -38.31 10.04 7.41
N LYS A 663 -39.10 9.79 8.46
CA LYS A 663 -39.89 10.84 9.11
C LYS A 663 -38.97 11.85 9.77
N LYS A 664 -39.50 13.05 10.05
CA LYS A 664 -38.78 14.10 10.78
C LYS A 664 -38.30 13.58 12.15
N ASN A 665 -36.98 13.53 12.33
CA ASN A 665 -36.32 13.15 13.57
C ASN A 665 -35.35 14.27 14.00
N SER A 666 -35.10 14.41 15.31
CA SER A 666 -34.10 15.38 15.81
C SER A 666 -32.69 15.05 15.33
N VAL A 667 -32.37 13.75 15.28
CA VAL A 667 -31.15 13.19 14.71
C VAL A 667 -31.54 11.98 13.86
N LEU A 668 -31.04 11.94 12.63
CA LEU A 668 -31.13 10.79 11.74
C LEU A 668 -29.78 10.07 11.74
N ASN A 669 -29.77 8.81 12.14
CA ASN A 669 -28.60 7.94 12.00
C ASN A 669 -28.72 7.10 10.72
N ILE A 670 -27.67 7.11 9.89
CA ILE A 670 -27.52 6.22 8.74
C ILE A 670 -26.26 5.38 8.95
N ILE A 671 -26.44 4.06 9.07
CA ILE A 671 -25.34 3.09 9.05
C ILE A 671 -25.12 2.64 7.61
N THR A 672 -23.87 2.71 7.15
CA THR A 672 -23.49 2.27 5.80
C THR A 672 -22.06 1.72 5.81
N GLU A 673 -21.72 0.93 4.79
CA GLU A 673 -20.36 0.45 4.55
C GLU A 673 -19.83 0.95 3.20
N LEU A 674 -18.51 0.98 3.07
CA LEU A 674 -17.78 1.30 1.86
C LEU A 674 -16.77 0.19 1.61
N ASN A 675 -16.71 -0.32 0.37
CA ASN A 675 -15.86 -1.44 -0.01
C ASN A 675 -14.89 -1.02 -1.12
N GLY A 676 -13.70 -1.63 -1.12
CA GLY A 676 -12.62 -1.47 -2.10
C GLY A 676 -12.32 -0.01 -2.46
N TYR A 677 -11.91 0.22 -3.71
CA TYR A 677 -11.82 1.53 -4.35
C TYR A 677 -13.21 2.05 -4.75
N GLY A 678 -14.14 2.07 -3.79
CA GLY A 678 -15.52 2.48 -3.98
C GLY A 678 -15.82 3.90 -3.53
N ALA A 679 -17.00 4.37 -3.91
CA ALA A 679 -17.62 5.60 -3.45
C ALA A 679 -19.13 5.39 -3.20
N LYS A 680 -19.66 6.15 -2.25
CA LYS A 680 -21.07 6.12 -1.87
C LYS A 680 -21.58 7.53 -1.66
N LEU A 681 -22.58 7.94 -2.45
CA LEU A 681 -23.26 9.22 -2.31
C LEU A 681 -24.64 9.01 -1.68
N ILE A 682 -24.90 9.66 -0.55
CA ILE A 682 -26.19 9.67 0.12
C ILE A 682 -26.79 11.06 -0.01
N ILE A 683 -27.87 11.17 -0.77
CA ILE A 683 -28.63 12.41 -0.95
C ILE A 683 -29.88 12.36 -0.09
N LEU A 684 -29.99 13.34 0.81
CA LEU A 684 -31.13 13.62 1.65
C LEU A 684 -31.91 14.78 1.05
N ARG A 685 -33.10 14.53 0.52
CA ARG A 685 -34.00 15.58 -0.02
C ARG A 685 -35.19 15.81 0.90
N ASN A 686 -35.44 17.06 1.25
CA ASN A 686 -36.61 17.44 2.02
C ASN A 686 -37.90 17.11 1.24
N ILE A 687 -38.85 16.47 1.90
CA ILE A 687 -40.20 16.25 1.39
C ILE A 687 -41.09 17.31 2.06
N LYS A 688 -41.80 18.08 1.23
CA LYS A 688 -42.78 19.08 1.66
C LYS A 688 -44.04 18.42 2.20
#